data_AF-A0A958IB37-F1
#
_entry.id   AF-A0A958IB37-F1
#
_cell.length_a   1.000
_cell.length_b   1.000
_cell.length_c   1.000
_cell.angle_alpha   90.00
_cell.angle_beta   90.00
_cell.angle_gamma   90.00
#
_symmetry.space_group_name_H-M   'P 1'
#
loop_
_entity.id
_entity.type
_entity.pdbx_description
1 polymer ?
#
loop_
_entity_poly.entity_id
_entity_poly.type
_entity_poly.pdbx_seq_one_letter_code
_entity_poly.pdbx_strand_id
1 'polypeptide(L)'
;KNLQSLSLDENPLIPELAAAYSQGTKVLLAYLQARDAAPITLNETKLILVGEGEVGKTSLLASLRGEKFIEKRATTHGVEVDVKSLVVANPGTNTEISLNGWDFGGQNIYRHTHQLFFTAPAVYLAVWEPRRGPEQCRVQEWIKMIKHRAYDETRPAEKPRILVVATHGGPKERLAHIDEQALKDEFGELIRGFYHVDSKPGPDGVCYNLETLKTAIAAEAAAIPSVGRTVPQSWKEVLEAVRARSEKEPYIYFSDFESICEEKGVSKSLAETYAIIMNELGHLIYFRDDEILKNTVILKPDYLSKAVSFILEDDQTRNAHGLIEHPRLGTLWNNPDRPAGERYPAHLHPIFLRLMNRFDLSYQVSMPQAESPPTSLMAQLVPSIRPEGWQEAWGQNTGDAERTQVCRILDATTGRTVEAEGLMYRLIVRLHRYSLGRDNYHLSRHWKTGMVLDDGYNGRAFIEEIDGDIYVNVRAAYPERFLAHLCAEVQWLVEHFWKGLDARLYVPCPGESCKGLLELGEIMDFKSNGIPKVRCGVCRQFHDIDGLMTSQKPRPDWQEAMMELREGQREILQAHQVGFDQLSTQLKVLMSQADEQYAKLLAWLSDPAKDGPRLFSLLPVTRSKFNPREWTSEKFHLLLWCEHSKLPVSFWHGPKSRQGIIEIELKRDWFERAAPFLKVLTSTLSLVLPVASATVKLSMADEDYKSISNQLEFTQKFIDSSLKGAEKFNEWLDRGDNFSRPNEPEEVDDLTPAGGSALRELHALLREKDPGFGGLVRVQNKRHEFLWVHERFAGEY
;
A
#
# COMPACT_ATOMS: atom_id res chain seq x y z
N LYS A 1 -16.46 -2.48 -38.65
CA LYS A 1 -15.08 -2.77 -39.10
C LYS A 1 -14.10 -1.60 -38.91
N ASN A 2 -14.56 -0.38 -38.56
CA ASN A 2 -13.68 0.81 -38.37
C ASN A 2 -13.59 1.29 -36.91
N LEU A 3 -13.97 0.48 -35.92
CA LEU A 3 -13.90 0.88 -34.52
C LEU A 3 -12.42 0.90 -34.08
N GLN A 4 -11.87 2.10 -33.83
CA GLN A 4 -10.47 2.29 -33.43
C GLN A 4 -10.31 2.37 -31.90
N SER A 5 -11.31 2.93 -31.21
CA SER A 5 -11.35 3.08 -29.76
C SER A 5 -12.76 2.84 -29.25
N LEU A 6 -12.86 2.19 -28.08
CA LEU A 6 -14.07 2.01 -27.30
C LEU A 6 -13.71 2.39 -25.86
N SER A 7 -14.50 3.25 -25.22
CA SER A 7 -14.39 3.54 -23.78
C SER A 7 -15.59 2.90 -23.06
N LEU A 8 -15.30 2.20 -21.97
CA LEU A 8 -16.24 1.51 -21.09
C LEU A 8 -16.01 1.93 -19.63
N ASP A 9 -15.44 3.11 -19.41
CA ASP A 9 -15.11 3.61 -18.08
C ASP A 9 -16.40 3.77 -17.25
N GLU A 10 -16.30 3.58 -15.93
CA GLU A 10 -17.43 3.63 -14.98
C GLU A 10 -18.56 2.60 -15.22
N ASN A 11 -18.29 1.55 -16.00
CA ASN A 11 -19.23 0.44 -16.17
C ASN A 11 -18.82 -0.75 -15.28
N PRO A 12 -19.77 -1.45 -14.64
CA PRO A 12 -19.51 -2.68 -13.90
C PRO A 12 -19.25 -3.83 -14.88
N LEU A 13 -18.03 -3.88 -15.41
CA LEU A 13 -17.59 -4.96 -16.29
C LEU A 13 -17.28 -6.21 -15.47
N ILE A 14 -17.72 -7.37 -15.95
CA ILE A 14 -17.25 -8.65 -15.41
C ILE A 14 -15.73 -8.74 -15.58
N PRO A 15 -15.01 -9.44 -14.68
CA PRO A 15 -13.55 -9.39 -14.61
C PRO A 15 -12.84 -9.71 -15.93
N GLU A 16 -13.39 -10.62 -16.75
CA GLU A 16 -12.78 -10.97 -18.03
C GLU A 16 -12.85 -9.81 -19.05
N LEU A 17 -13.99 -9.11 -19.09
CA LEU A 17 -14.16 -7.95 -19.96
C LEU A 17 -13.36 -6.76 -19.43
N ALA A 18 -13.32 -6.56 -18.11
CA ALA A 18 -12.47 -5.55 -17.49
C ALA A 18 -10.99 -5.82 -17.80
N ALA A 19 -10.54 -7.07 -17.68
CA ALA A 19 -9.19 -7.49 -18.01
C ALA A 19 -8.84 -7.23 -19.48
N ALA A 20 -9.69 -7.70 -20.41
CA ALA A 20 -9.48 -7.49 -21.83
C ALA A 20 -9.57 -6.01 -22.23
N TYR A 21 -10.48 -5.23 -21.61
CA TYR A 21 -10.62 -3.79 -21.81
C TYR A 21 -9.38 -3.03 -21.34
N SER A 22 -8.79 -3.41 -20.19
CA SER A 22 -7.57 -2.79 -19.67
C SER A 22 -6.36 -2.93 -20.59
N GLN A 23 -6.37 -3.91 -21.49
CA GLN A 23 -5.33 -4.11 -22.51
C GLN A 23 -5.64 -3.41 -23.84
N GLY A 24 -6.78 -2.71 -23.92
CA GLY A 24 -7.21 -1.91 -25.05
C GLY A 24 -8.25 -2.60 -25.94
N THR A 25 -8.90 -1.78 -26.77
CA THR A 25 -10.05 -2.19 -27.61
C THR A 25 -9.77 -3.39 -28.51
N LYS A 26 -8.54 -3.57 -29.01
CA LYS A 26 -8.18 -4.72 -29.85
C LYS A 26 -8.25 -6.05 -29.10
N VAL A 27 -7.76 -6.09 -27.86
CA VAL A 27 -7.76 -7.29 -27.02
C VAL A 27 -9.18 -7.63 -26.59
N LEU A 28 -9.96 -6.63 -26.19
CA LEU A 28 -11.38 -6.79 -25.90
C LEU A 28 -12.15 -7.39 -27.08
N LEU A 29 -11.94 -6.88 -28.30
CA LEU A 29 -12.59 -7.44 -29.50
C LEU A 29 -12.13 -8.87 -29.78
N ALA A 30 -10.84 -9.17 -29.63
CA ALA A 30 -10.33 -10.53 -29.80
C ALA A 30 -10.94 -11.51 -28.78
N TYR A 31 -11.10 -11.08 -27.53
CA TYR A 31 -11.77 -11.88 -26.49
C TYR A 31 -13.23 -12.15 -26.84
N LEU A 32 -13.97 -11.11 -27.23
CA LEU A 32 -15.38 -11.23 -27.63
C LEU A 32 -15.53 -12.16 -28.85
N GLN A 33 -14.65 -12.05 -29.84
CA GLN A 33 -14.64 -12.94 -31.02
C GLN A 33 -14.34 -14.39 -30.65
N ALA A 34 -13.34 -14.63 -29.79
CA ALA A 34 -13.02 -15.98 -29.32
C ALA A 34 -14.18 -16.59 -28.54
N ARG A 35 -14.86 -15.79 -27.73
CA ARG A 35 -16.03 -16.21 -26.94
C ARG A 35 -17.21 -16.57 -27.84
N ASP A 36 -17.49 -15.76 -28.86
CA ASP A 36 -18.61 -15.99 -29.78
C ASP A 36 -18.37 -17.18 -30.72
N ALA A 37 -17.11 -17.52 -31.02
CA ALA A 37 -16.76 -18.62 -31.92
C ALA A 37 -17.05 -20.01 -31.33
N ALA A 38 -16.72 -20.22 -30.05
CA ALA A 38 -16.92 -21.50 -29.35
C ALA A 38 -17.19 -21.26 -27.86
N PRO A 39 -18.41 -20.79 -27.50
CA PRO A 39 -18.74 -20.48 -26.11
C PRO A 39 -18.91 -21.74 -25.27
N ILE A 40 -18.35 -21.73 -24.06
CA ILE A 40 -18.67 -22.68 -23.00
C ILE A 40 -19.12 -21.95 -21.74
N THR A 41 -20.04 -22.58 -21.01
CA THR A 41 -20.52 -22.09 -19.73
C THR A 41 -19.64 -22.61 -18.60
N LEU A 42 -19.14 -21.71 -17.75
CA LEU A 42 -18.41 -22.04 -16.54
C LEU A 42 -19.32 -21.95 -15.32
N ASN A 43 -19.61 -23.10 -14.72
CA ASN A 43 -20.27 -23.18 -13.42
C ASN A 43 -19.22 -23.41 -12.34
N GLU A 44 -18.40 -22.40 -12.06
CA GLU A 44 -17.26 -22.53 -11.14
C GLU A 44 -17.10 -21.31 -10.24
N THR A 45 -16.72 -21.54 -8.98
CA THR A 45 -16.40 -20.48 -8.01
C THR A 45 -15.39 -20.94 -6.96
N LYS A 46 -14.99 -20.04 -6.05
CA LYS A 46 -14.12 -20.33 -4.90
C LYS A 46 -14.94 -20.70 -3.67
N LEU A 47 -14.45 -21.68 -2.90
CA LEU A 47 -14.89 -22.00 -1.55
C LEU A 47 -13.73 -21.78 -0.59
N ILE A 48 -13.85 -20.82 0.32
CA ILE A 48 -12.79 -20.45 1.26
C ILE A 48 -13.21 -20.81 2.69
N LEU A 49 -12.42 -21.66 3.37
CA LEU A 49 -12.65 -22.05 4.75
C LEU A 49 -11.76 -21.21 5.67
N VAL A 50 -12.36 -20.47 6.60
CA VAL A 50 -11.66 -19.68 7.62
C VAL A 50 -12.11 -20.08 9.02
N GLY A 51 -11.27 -19.83 10.01
CA GLY A 51 -11.53 -20.20 11.39
C GLY A 51 -10.25 -20.56 12.13
N GLU A 52 -10.32 -20.61 13.45
CA GLU A 52 -9.18 -20.95 14.31
C GLU A 52 -8.55 -22.31 13.99
N GLY A 53 -7.33 -22.53 14.49
CA GLY A 53 -6.68 -23.83 14.42
C GLY A 53 -7.56 -24.93 15.03
N GLU A 54 -7.55 -26.11 14.42
CA GLU A 54 -8.16 -27.34 14.95
C GLU A 54 -9.70 -27.37 15.02
N VAL A 55 -10.40 -26.33 14.54
CA VAL A 55 -11.88 -26.30 14.48
C VAL A 55 -12.50 -27.24 13.43
N GLY A 56 -11.72 -28.10 12.77
CA GLY A 56 -12.23 -29.13 11.87
C GLY A 56 -12.44 -28.74 10.39
N LYS A 57 -11.82 -27.65 9.91
CA LYS A 57 -11.95 -27.17 8.52
C LYS A 57 -11.59 -28.22 7.46
N THR A 58 -10.40 -28.81 7.58
CA THR A 58 -9.91 -29.84 6.65
C THR A 58 -10.78 -31.09 6.66
N SER A 59 -11.27 -31.48 7.84
CA SER A 59 -12.20 -32.61 8.00
C SER A 59 -13.56 -32.31 7.36
N LEU A 60 -14.07 -31.09 7.52
CA LEU A 60 -15.32 -30.65 6.90
C LEU A 60 -15.25 -30.68 5.38
N LEU A 61 -14.18 -30.13 4.80
CA LEU A 61 -13.99 -30.11 3.35
C LEU A 61 -13.89 -31.54 2.78
N ALA A 62 -13.14 -32.41 3.44
CA ALA A 62 -13.05 -33.82 3.05
C ALA A 62 -14.40 -34.54 3.13
N SER A 63 -15.17 -34.34 4.21
CA SER A 63 -16.51 -34.94 4.35
C SER A 63 -17.48 -34.43 3.29
N LEU A 64 -17.48 -33.13 2.95
CA LEU A 64 -18.33 -32.57 1.89
C LEU A 64 -18.11 -33.23 0.51
N ARG A 65 -16.89 -33.74 0.28
CA ARG A 65 -16.51 -34.49 -0.92
C ARG A 65 -16.80 -36.00 -0.84
N GLY A 66 -17.25 -36.49 0.31
CA GLY A 66 -17.47 -37.91 0.55
C GLY A 66 -16.17 -38.70 0.80
N GLU A 67 -15.09 -38.02 1.19
CA GLU A 67 -13.85 -38.69 1.56
C GLU A 67 -13.96 -39.38 2.93
N LYS A 68 -13.07 -40.35 3.20
CA LYS A 68 -13.06 -41.06 4.49
C LYS A 68 -12.60 -40.11 5.61
N PHE A 69 -13.36 -40.08 6.70
CA PHE A 69 -12.98 -39.34 7.90
C PHE A 69 -11.67 -39.89 8.49
N ILE A 70 -10.77 -38.97 8.88
CA ILE A 70 -9.48 -39.28 9.51
C ILE A 70 -9.53 -38.81 10.95
N GLU A 71 -9.39 -39.73 11.89
CA GLU A 71 -9.31 -39.41 13.31
C GLU A 71 -7.94 -38.80 13.64
N LYS A 72 -7.94 -37.68 14.38
CA LYS A 72 -6.72 -36.92 14.75
C LYS A 72 -5.87 -36.52 13.54
N ARG A 73 -6.52 -35.92 12.53
CA ARG A 73 -5.84 -35.33 11.37
C ARG A 73 -4.80 -34.30 11.83
N ALA A 74 -3.62 -34.29 11.19
CA ALA A 74 -2.58 -33.31 11.47
C ALA A 74 -3.07 -31.89 11.14
N THR A 75 -2.59 -30.91 11.91
CA THR A 75 -2.93 -29.50 11.70
C THR A 75 -2.34 -29.01 10.39
N THR A 76 -3.16 -28.35 9.57
CA THR A 76 -2.71 -27.68 8.33
C THR A 76 -1.78 -26.52 8.67
N HIS A 77 -0.62 -26.49 8.01
CA HIS A 77 0.37 -25.42 8.11
C HIS A 77 0.27 -24.53 6.87
N GLY A 78 0.19 -23.20 7.04
CA GLY A 78 0.00 -22.27 5.93
C GLY A 78 -1.35 -22.47 5.23
N VAL A 79 -1.34 -22.62 3.90
CA VAL A 79 -2.55 -22.79 3.08
C VAL A 79 -2.49 -24.14 2.38
N GLU A 80 -3.54 -24.96 2.53
CA GLU A 80 -3.78 -26.11 1.67
C GLU A 80 -4.79 -25.71 0.59
N VAL A 81 -4.30 -25.50 -0.63
CA VAL A 81 -5.17 -25.43 -1.81
C VAL A 81 -5.33 -26.85 -2.32
N ASP A 82 -6.52 -27.39 -2.12
CA ASP A 82 -6.79 -28.74 -2.56
C ASP A 82 -7.14 -28.73 -4.05
N VAL A 83 -6.39 -29.48 -4.84
CA VAL A 83 -6.57 -29.61 -6.30
C VAL A 83 -7.93 -30.24 -6.64
N LYS A 84 -8.58 -30.91 -5.67
CA LYS A 84 -9.91 -31.50 -5.86
C LYS A 84 -11.02 -30.49 -5.59
N SER A 85 -11.69 -30.04 -6.64
CA SER A 85 -12.88 -29.21 -6.50
C SER A 85 -14.03 -29.98 -5.82
N LEU A 86 -14.79 -29.30 -4.96
CA LEU A 86 -16.06 -29.80 -4.45
C LEU A 86 -17.11 -29.62 -5.55
N VAL A 87 -17.77 -30.70 -5.97
CA VAL A 87 -18.88 -30.62 -6.93
C VAL A 87 -20.20 -30.68 -6.18
N VAL A 88 -21.06 -29.70 -6.45
CA VAL A 88 -22.42 -29.60 -5.91
C VAL A 88 -23.43 -29.41 -7.03
N ALA A 89 -24.67 -29.85 -6.82
CA ALA A 89 -25.75 -29.66 -7.79
C ALA A 89 -26.61 -28.46 -7.39
N ASN A 90 -26.85 -27.54 -8.33
CA ASN A 90 -27.78 -26.44 -8.13
C ASN A 90 -29.18 -27.00 -7.79
N PRO A 91 -29.80 -26.62 -6.65
CA PRO A 91 -31.09 -27.19 -6.23
C PRO A 91 -32.25 -26.94 -7.21
N GLY A 92 -32.21 -25.85 -7.99
CA GLY A 92 -33.29 -25.47 -8.90
C GLY A 92 -33.16 -26.04 -10.31
N THR A 93 -31.93 -26.20 -10.81
CA THR A 93 -31.66 -26.60 -12.21
C THR A 93 -30.95 -27.94 -12.33
N ASN A 94 -30.48 -28.50 -11.21
CA ASN A 94 -29.61 -29.67 -11.13
C ASN A 94 -28.30 -29.55 -11.94
N THR A 95 -27.88 -28.32 -12.25
CA THR A 95 -26.60 -28.06 -12.92
C THR A 95 -25.45 -28.24 -11.93
N GLU A 96 -24.42 -28.99 -12.32
CA GLU A 96 -23.22 -29.15 -11.51
C GLU A 96 -22.43 -27.84 -11.45
N ILE A 97 -21.99 -27.49 -10.24
CA ILE A 97 -21.14 -26.35 -9.93
C ILE A 97 -19.88 -26.88 -9.24
N SER A 98 -18.73 -26.49 -9.78
CA SER A 98 -17.41 -26.80 -9.23
C SER A 98 -16.96 -25.71 -8.26
N LEU A 99 -16.54 -26.06 -7.05
CA LEU A 99 -15.99 -25.13 -6.07
C LEU A 99 -14.52 -25.46 -5.79
N ASN A 100 -13.63 -24.52 -6.05
CA ASN A 100 -12.21 -24.64 -5.72
C ASN A 100 -12.02 -24.36 -4.23
N GLY A 101 -11.69 -25.41 -3.47
CA GLY A 101 -11.60 -25.37 -2.01
C GLY A 101 -10.24 -24.88 -1.52
N TRP A 102 -10.26 -23.80 -0.73
CA TRP A 102 -9.09 -23.24 -0.05
C TRP A 102 -9.25 -23.46 1.45
N ASP A 103 -8.34 -24.25 2.05
CA ASP A 103 -8.29 -24.49 3.49
C ASP A 103 -7.09 -23.75 4.10
N PHE A 104 -7.39 -22.77 4.95
CA PHE A 104 -6.39 -21.93 5.59
C PHE A 104 -6.04 -22.50 6.97
N GLY A 105 -4.76 -22.73 7.23
CA GLY A 105 -4.25 -23.05 8.57
C GLY A 105 -4.68 -21.96 9.56
N GLY A 106 -5.34 -22.35 10.64
CA GLY A 106 -5.90 -21.40 11.60
C GLY A 106 -4.90 -20.91 12.67
N GLN A 107 -3.60 -21.08 12.42
CA GLN A 107 -2.55 -20.72 13.38
C GLN A 107 -2.31 -19.21 13.34
N ASN A 108 -2.16 -18.58 14.51
CA ASN A 108 -2.01 -17.12 14.65
C ASN A 108 -0.93 -16.53 13.74
N ILE A 109 0.19 -17.23 13.57
CA ILE A 109 1.35 -16.75 12.79
C ILE A 109 1.05 -16.62 11.28
N TYR A 110 0.05 -17.33 10.77
CA TYR A 110 -0.31 -17.30 9.36
C TYR A 110 -1.45 -16.37 9.01
N ARG A 111 -2.26 -15.99 10.01
CA ARG A 111 -3.50 -15.25 9.82
C ARG A 111 -3.30 -14.00 8.97
N HIS A 112 -2.23 -13.25 9.23
CA HIS A 112 -1.85 -12.05 8.49
C HIS A 112 -1.51 -12.31 7.02
N THR A 113 -0.81 -13.41 6.74
CA THR A 113 -0.46 -13.81 5.37
C THR A 113 -1.67 -14.37 4.63
N HIS A 114 -2.62 -15.00 5.33
CA HIS A 114 -3.83 -15.57 4.74
C HIS A 114 -4.81 -14.52 4.23
N GLN A 115 -4.88 -13.36 4.89
CA GLN A 115 -5.68 -12.21 4.45
C GLN A 115 -5.29 -11.70 3.04
N LEU A 116 -4.14 -12.11 2.50
CA LEU A 116 -3.71 -11.78 1.13
C LEU A 116 -4.46 -12.59 0.06
N PHE A 117 -5.01 -13.74 0.43
CA PHE A 117 -5.71 -14.66 -0.47
C PHE A 117 -7.24 -14.54 -0.37
N PHE A 118 -7.74 -13.63 0.47
CA PHE A 118 -9.17 -13.37 0.56
C PHE A 118 -9.61 -12.61 -0.68
N THR A 119 -10.60 -13.14 -1.39
CA THR A 119 -11.10 -12.60 -2.65
C THR A 119 -12.61 -12.70 -2.69
N ALA A 120 -13.27 -11.71 -3.30
CA ALA A 120 -14.67 -11.81 -3.69
C ALA A 120 -14.80 -11.67 -5.22
N PRO A 121 -15.83 -12.28 -5.84
CA PRO A 121 -16.87 -13.10 -5.23
C PRO A 121 -16.40 -14.52 -4.84
N ALA A 122 -16.81 -15.01 -3.67
CA ALA A 122 -16.55 -16.38 -3.21
C ALA A 122 -17.56 -16.82 -2.14
N VAL A 123 -17.72 -18.13 -1.98
CA VAL A 123 -18.42 -18.72 -0.83
C VAL A 123 -17.43 -18.92 0.30
N TYR A 124 -17.75 -18.40 1.48
CA TYR A 124 -16.92 -18.52 2.68
C TYR A 124 -17.60 -19.42 3.70
N LEU A 125 -16.85 -20.34 4.30
CA LEU A 125 -17.26 -21.06 5.50
C LEU A 125 -16.48 -20.50 6.70
N ALA A 126 -17.18 -19.79 7.58
CA ALA A 126 -16.62 -19.34 8.86
C ALA A 126 -16.83 -20.47 9.89
N VAL A 127 -15.81 -21.31 10.04
CA VAL A 127 -15.87 -22.57 10.78
C VAL A 127 -15.44 -22.37 12.22
N TRP A 128 -16.20 -22.91 13.17
CA TRP A 128 -15.89 -22.81 14.59
C TRP A 128 -16.35 -24.04 15.38
N GLU A 129 -15.76 -24.22 16.57
CA GLU A 129 -16.08 -25.33 17.46
C GLU A 129 -16.97 -24.85 18.64
N PRO A 130 -18.20 -25.39 18.78
CA PRO A 130 -19.13 -25.00 19.84
C PRO A 130 -18.58 -25.15 21.25
N ARG A 131 -17.77 -26.17 21.52
CA ARG A 131 -17.20 -26.40 22.87
C ARG A 131 -16.20 -25.32 23.27
N ARG A 132 -15.43 -24.81 22.30
CA ARG A 132 -14.50 -23.71 22.49
C ARG A 132 -15.23 -22.35 22.58
N GLY A 133 -16.36 -22.24 21.90
CA GLY A 133 -17.23 -21.05 21.93
C GLY A 133 -16.84 -20.00 20.89
N PRO A 134 -17.76 -19.12 20.49
CA PRO A 134 -17.58 -18.22 19.35
C PRO A 134 -16.50 -17.15 19.59
N GLU A 135 -16.35 -16.63 20.81
CA GLU A 135 -15.33 -15.63 21.16
C GLU A 135 -13.91 -16.23 21.09
N GLN A 136 -13.69 -17.41 21.68
CA GLN A 136 -12.38 -18.07 21.62
C GLN A 136 -12.06 -18.59 20.21
N CYS A 137 -13.09 -18.89 19.41
CA CYS A 137 -12.98 -19.20 17.99
C CYS A 137 -12.87 -17.95 17.10
N ARG A 138 -12.97 -16.75 17.68
CA ARG A 138 -12.87 -15.45 17.01
C ARG A 138 -13.76 -15.33 15.76
N VAL A 139 -14.99 -15.85 15.84
CA VAL A 139 -15.87 -15.96 14.67
C VAL A 139 -16.16 -14.59 14.07
N GLN A 140 -16.42 -13.59 14.92
CA GLN A 140 -16.72 -12.23 14.49
C GLN A 140 -15.50 -11.58 13.82
N GLU A 141 -14.30 -11.80 14.33
CA GLU A 141 -13.05 -11.27 13.80
C GLU A 141 -12.75 -11.88 12.42
N TRP A 142 -12.97 -13.18 12.23
CA TRP A 142 -12.84 -13.81 10.91
C TRP A 142 -13.82 -13.21 9.90
N ILE A 143 -15.07 -12.95 10.30
CA ILE A 143 -16.07 -12.29 9.44
C ILE A 143 -15.64 -10.86 9.11
N LYS A 144 -15.15 -10.09 10.10
CA LYS A 144 -14.58 -8.74 9.88
C LYS A 144 -13.42 -8.77 8.90
N MET A 145 -12.50 -9.72 9.03
CA MET A 145 -11.40 -9.88 8.08
C MET A 145 -11.91 -10.18 6.66
N ILE A 146 -12.94 -11.02 6.51
CA ILE A 146 -13.56 -11.26 5.20
C ILE A 146 -14.17 -9.97 4.65
N LYS A 147 -15.01 -9.28 5.44
CA LYS A 147 -15.62 -7.99 5.05
C LYS A 147 -14.55 -7.03 4.57
N HIS A 148 -13.55 -6.74 5.40
CA HIS A 148 -12.58 -5.69 5.12
C HIS A 148 -11.50 -6.06 4.10
N ARG A 149 -11.34 -7.34 3.75
CA ARG A 149 -10.33 -7.75 2.75
C ARG A 149 -10.94 -8.12 1.41
N ALA A 150 -12.11 -8.74 1.41
CA ALA A 150 -12.73 -9.28 0.21
C ALA A 150 -13.88 -8.41 -0.30
N TYR A 151 -14.62 -7.72 0.58
CA TYR A 151 -15.81 -6.98 0.17
C TYR A 151 -15.47 -5.56 -0.28
N ASP A 152 -15.83 -5.26 -1.52
CA ASP A 152 -15.80 -3.91 -2.09
C ASP A 152 -17.25 -3.40 -2.17
N GLU A 153 -17.60 -2.43 -1.33
CA GLU A 153 -18.97 -1.88 -1.26
C GLU A 153 -19.41 -1.23 -2.57
N THR A 154 -18.47 -0.82 -3.43
CA THR A 154 -18.77 -0.28 -4.76
C THR A 154 -19.27 -1.36 -5.74
N ARG A 155 -19.07 -2.65 -5.40
CA ARG A 155 -19.45 -3.82 -6.20
C ARG A 155 -20.34 -4.78 -5.39
N PRO A 156 -21.56 -4.36 -5.03
CA PRO A 156 -22.45 -5.14 -4.14
C PRO A 156 -22.86 -6.50 -4.72
N ALA A 157 -22.82 -6.68 -6.04
CA ALA A 157 -23.09 -7.95 -6.70
C ALA A 157 -21.99 -9.00 -6.50
N GLU A 158 -20.77 -8.57 -6.18
CA GLU A 158 -19.60 -9.43 -5.95
C GLU A 158 -19.38 -9.75 -4.47
N LYS A 159 -20.30 -9.37 -3.57
CA LYS A 159 -20.13 -9.54 -2.12
C LYS A 159 -19.77 -10.98 -1.72
N PRO A 160 -18.89 -11.15 -0.71
CA PRO A 160 -18.60 -12.48 -0.17
C PRO A 160 -19.85 -13.07 0.49
N ARG A 161 -20.07 -14.37 0.28
CA ARG A 161 -21.23 -15.11 0.81
C ARG A 161 -20.79 -15.99 1.97
N ILE A 162 -21.08 -15.60 3.20
CA ILE A 162 -20.54 -16.24 4.40
C ILE A 162 -21.58 -17.16 5.03
N LEU A 163 -21.25 -18.45 5.15
CA LEU A 163 -21.98 -19.43 5.93
C LEU A 163 -21.23 -19.67 7.23
N VAL A 164 -21.88 -19.46 8.37
CA VAL A 164 -21.29 -19.69 9.68
C VAL A 164 -21.52 -21.16 10.07
N VAL A 165 -20.45 -21.93 10.25
CA VAL A 165 -20.51 -23.38 10.39
C VAL A 165 -19.93 -23.83 11.72
N ALA A 166 -20.79 -24.29 12.62
CA ALA A 166 -20.41 -24.99 13.83
C ALA A 166 -20.11 -26.46 13.50
N THR A 167 -18.84 -26.88 13.60
CA THR A 167 -18.44 -28.29 13.48
C THR A 167 -18.53 -28.99 14.83
N HIS A 168 -18.25 -30.30 14.87
CA HIS A 168 -18.32 -31.10 16.11
C HIS A 168 -19.69 -30.98 16.81
N GLY A 169 -20.75 -30.64 16.06
CA GLY A 169 -22.05 -30.26 16.57
C GLY A 169 -23.07 -31.39 16.55
N GLY A 170 -22.65 -32.63 16.81
CA GLY A 170 -23.55 -33.79 16.85
C GLY A 170 -24.69 -33.64 17.88
N PRO A 171 -25.80 -34.40 17.75
CA PRO A 171 -27.03 -34.23 18.54
C PRO A 171 -26.90 -34.35 20.06
N LYS A 172 -25.74 -34.75 20.58
CA LYS A 172 -25.45 -34.95 22.01
C LYS A 172 -24.47 -33.92 22.60
N GLU A 173 -24.01 -32.98 21.79
CA GLU A 173 -22.99 -31.99 22.14
C GLU A 173 -23.61 -30.80 22.85
N ARG A 174 -22.89 -30.22 23.83
CA ARG A 174 -23.31 -28.99 24.50
C ARG A 174 -22.92 -27.82 23.58
N LEU A 175 -23.90 -27.30 22.86
CA LEU A 175 -23.69 -26.23 21.90
C LEU A 175 -23.57 -24.89 22.65
N ALA A 176 -22.41 -24.24 22.60
CA ALA A 176 -22.39 -22.80 22.87
C ALA A 176 -23.32 -22.13 21.85
N HIS A 177 -24.12 -21.17 22.29
CA HIS A 177 -24.95 -20.38 21.40
C HIS A 177 -24.11 -19.23 20.85
N ILE A 178 -24.12 -19.08 19.52
CA ILE A 178 -23.65 -17.86 18.87
C ILE A 178 -24.85 -16.92 18.73
N ASP A 179 -24.64 -15.62 18.98
CA ASP A 179 -25.69 -14.63 18.78
C ASP A 179 -25.86 -14.35 17.29
N GLU A 180 -26.71 -15.16 16.64
CA GLU A 180 -26.98 -15.05 15.20
C GLU A 180 -27.57 -13.69 14.83
N GLN A 181 -28.39 -13.11 15.71
CA GLN A 181 -29.06 -11.84 15.44
C GLN A 181 -28.04 -10.71 15.46
N ALA A 182 -27.15 -10.67 16.45
CA ALA A 182 -26.08 -9.67 16.51
C ALA A 182 -25.16 -9.73 15.27
N LEU A 183 -24.82 -10.94 14.80
CA LEU A 183 -24.02 -11.09 13.58
C LEU A 183 -24.79 -10.66 12.32
N LYS A 184 -26.09 -10.97 12.22
CA LYS A 184 -26.94 -10.49 11.11
C LYS A 184 -27.09 -8.97 11.13
N ASP A 185 -27.26 -8.37 12.31
CA ASP A 185 -27.38 -6.92 12.46
C ASP A 185 -26.08 -6.19 12.09
N GLU A 186 -24.93 -6.78 12.41
CA GLU A 186 -23.62 -6.18 12.12
C GLU A 186 -23.15 -6.37 10.66
N PHE A 187 -23.37 -7.56 10.09
CA PHE A 187 -22.81 -7.93 8.78
C PHE A 187 -23.85 -8.03 7.66
N GLY A 188 -25.14 -7.92 8.00
CA GLY A 188 -26.24 -7.90 7.05
C GLY A 188 -26.22 -9.05 6.05
N GLU A 189 -26.36 -8.70 4.78
CA GLU A 189 -26.44 -9.63 3.65
C GLU A 189 -25.17 -10.46 3.38
N LEU A 190 -24.06 -10.17 4.05
CA LEU A 190 -22.85 -10.99 3.98
C LEU A 190 -23.08 -12.36 4.62
N ILE A 191 -23.88 -12.43 5.69
CA ILE A 191 -24.21 -13.67 6.40
C ILE A 191 -25.41 -14.34 5.72
N ARG A 192 -25.18 -15.54 5.20
CA ARG A 192 -26.16 -16.29 4.39
C ARG A 192 -26.86 -17.40 5.16
N GLY A 193 -26.29 -17.83 6.29
CA GLY A 193 -26.92 -18.82 7.17
C GLY A 193 -25.99 -19.37 8.24
N PHE A 194 -26.60 -20.10 9.16
CA PHE A 194 -25.95 -20.75 10.31
C PHE A 194 -26.21 -22.25 10.24
N TYR A 195 -25.16 -23.05 10.37
CA TYR A 195 -25.23 -24.50 10.20
C TYR A 195 -24.47 -25.21 11.31
N HIS A 196 -25.10 -26.23 11.89
CA HIS A 196 -24.48 -27.16 12.82
C HIS A 196 -24.26 -28.48 12.13
N VAL A 197 -23.01 -28.93 12.05
CA VAL A 197 -22.60 -30.14 11.33
C VAL A 197 -21.64 -30.99 12.17
N ASP A 198 -21.55 -32.27 11.82
CA ASP A 198 -20.49 -33.14 12.30
C ASP A 198 -19.83 -33.86 11.12
N SER A 199 -18.53 -33.67 10.96
CA SER A 199 -17.72 -34.32 9.93
C SER A 199 -17.45 -35.79 10.25
N LYS A 200 -17.59 -36.20 11.52
CA LYS A 200 -17.46 -37.59 11.96
C LYS A 200 -18.77 -38.32 11.69
N PRO A 201 -18.76 -39.42 10.92
CA PRO A 201 -19.96 -40.21 10.69
C PRO A 201 -20.52 -40.80 11.99
N GLY A 202 -21.85 -40.80 12.11
CA GLY A 202 -22.56 -41.49 13.18
C GLY A 202 -22.50 -43.02 13.04
N PRO A 203 -23.14 -43.76 13.96
CA PRO A 203 -23.22 -45.23 13.89
C PRO A 203 -23.89 -45.77 12.62
N ASP A 204 -24.72 -44.96 11.98
CA ASP A 204 -25.38 -45.21 10.69
C ASP A 204 -24.49 -44.90 9.47
N GLY A 205 -23.27 -44.41 9.70
CA GLY A 205 -22.35 -44.00 8.65
C GLY A 205 -22.67 -42.65 8.03
N VAL A 206 -23.66 -41.91 8.54
CA VAL A 206 -24.11 -40.62 8.02
C VAL A 206 -23.51 -39.48 8.83
N CYS A 207 -23.02 -38.45 8.16
CA CYS A 207 -22.55 -37.21 8.81
C CYS A 207 -23.75 -36.30 9.13
N TYR A 208 -23.79 -35.77 10.35
CA TYR A 208 -24.92 -34.94 10.80
C TYR A 208 -25.01 -33.63 10.00
N ASN A 209 -26.19 -33.34 9.42
CA ASN A 209 -26.55 -32.12 8.68
C ASN A 209 -25.64 -31.74 7.49
N LEU A 210 -24.78 -32.64 7.02
CA LEU A 210 -23.81 -32.35 5.97
C LEU A 210 -24.49 -32.06 4.61
N GLU A 211 -25.55 -32.80 4.26
CA GLU A 211 -26.30 -32.59 3.01
C GLU A 211 -27.06 -31.25 3.00
N THR A 212 -27.56 -30.82 4.17
CA THR A 212 -28.18 -29.49 4.32
C THR A 212 -27.17 -28.38 4.05
N LEU A 213 -25.96 -28.50 4.61
CA LEU A 213 -24.88 -27.55 4.33
C LEU A 213 -24.46 -27.60 2.85
N LYS A 214 -24.34 -28.78 2.26
CA LYS A 214 -24.01 -28.95 0.84
C LYS A 214 -25.03 -28.27 -0.09
N THR A 215 -26.32 -28.39 0.25
CA THR A 215 -27.42 -27.72 -0.47
C THR A 215 -27.33 -26.20 -0.34
N ALA A 216 -27.01 -25.69 0.86
CA ALA A 216 -26.82 -24.26 1.09
C ALA A 216 -25.62 -23.70 0.32
N ILE A 217 -24.48 -24.40 0.33
CA ILE A 217 -23.30 -24.06 -0.47
C ILE A 217 -23.68 -23.99 -1.96
N ALA A 218 -24.45 -24.96 -2.45
CA ALA A 218 -24.90 -24.98 -3.84
C ALA A 218 -25.79 -23.79 -4.20
N ALA A 219 -26.75 -23.44 -3.34
CA ALA A 219 -27.64 -22.30 -3.54
C ALA A 219 -26.86 -20.97 -3.56
N GLU A 220 -25.93 -20.79 -2.64
CA GLU A 220 -25.12 -19.57 -2.56
C GLU A 220 -24.11 -19.46 -3.71
N ALA A 221 -23.49 -20.58 -4.11
CA ALA A 221 -22.62 -20.62 -5.29
C ALA A 221 -23.40 -20.28 -6.57
N ALA A 222 -24.58 -20.87 -6.76
CA ALA A 222 -25.44 -20.61 -7.92
C ALA A 222 -25.89 -19.14 -8.04
N ALA A 223 -25.97 -18.42 -6.92
CA ALA A 223 -26.38 -17.03 -6.88
C ALA A 223 -25.23 -16.04 -7.18
N ILE A 224 -23.98 -16.50 -7.29
CA ILE A 224 -22.85 -15.66 -7.68
C ILE A 224 -22.97 -15.30 -9.17
N PRO A 225 -22.97 -14.00 -9.56
CA PRO A 225 -23.19 -13.60 -10.95
C PRO A 225 -22.21 -14.18 -11.98
N SER A 226 -20.96 -14.46 -11.57
CA SER A 226 -19.95 -15.07 -12.44
C SER A 226 -20.15 -16.58 -12.63
N VAL A 227 -20.98 -17.24 -11.82
CA VAL A 227 -21.35 -18.65 -12.02
C VAL A 227 -22.39 -18.72 -13.15
N GLY A 228 -22.06 -19.49 -14.18
CA GLY A 228 -22.81 -19.53 -15.44
C GLY A 228 -22.27 -18.57 -16.51
N ARG A 229 -21.14 -17.91 -16.28
CA ARG A 229 -20.49 -17.05 -17.30
C ARG A 229 -20.05 -17.87 -18.51
N THR A 230 -19.98 -17.20 -19.65
CA THR A 230 -19.52 -17.82 -20.90
C THR A 230 -18.09 -17.39 -21.21
N VAL A 231 -17.21 -18.36 -21.43
CA VAL A 231 -15.82 -18.15 -21.86
C VAL A 231 -15.55 -18.90 -23.18
N PRO A 232 -14.47 -18.57 -23.90
CA PRO A 232 -14.05 -19.36 -25.06
C PRO A 232 -13.66 -20.79 -24.66
N GLN A 233 -14.00 -21.79 -25.47
CA GLN A 233 -13.57 -23.19 -25.30
C GLN A 233 -12.04 -23.32 -25.13
N SER A 234 -11.27 -22.51 -25.87
CA SER A 234 -9.81 -22.46 -25.77
C SER A 234 -9.32 -22.10 -24.37
N TRP A 235 -10.10 -21.36 -23.57
CA TRP A 235 -9.75 -21.08 -22.17
C TRP A 235 -9.70 -22.36 -21.34
N LYS A 236 -10.67 -23.27 -21.52
CA LYS A 236 -10.70 -24.55 -20.80
C LYS A 236 -9.55 -25.46 -21.22
N GLU A 237 -9.21 -25.47 -22.50
CA GLU A 237 -8.07 -26.23 -23.02
C GLU A 237 -6.73 -25.74 -22.45
N VAL A 238 -6.59 -24.41 -22.30
CA VAL A 238 -5.43 -23.81 -21.61
C VAL A 238 -5.45 -24.17 -20.13
N LEU A 239 -6.60 -24.08 -19.44
CA LEU A 239 -6.71 -24.46 -18.02
C LEU A 239 -6.30 -25.91 -17.78
N GLU A 240 -6.77 -26.84 -18.61
CA GLU A 240 -6.42 -28.26 -18.52
C GLU A 240 -4.91 -28.48 -18.71
N ALA A 241 -4.29 -27.77 -19.66
CA ALA A 241 -2.84 -27.81 -19.86
C ALA A 241 -2.08 -27.24 -18.65
N VAL A 242 -2.56 -26.13 -18.08
CA VAL A 242 -1.99 -25.51 -16.87
C VAL A 242 -2.10 -26.44 -15.66
N ARG A 243 -3.26 -27.10 -15.47
CA ARG A 243 -3.46 -28.11 -14.41
C ARG A 243 -2.54 -29.31 -14.58
N ALA A 244 -2.42 -29.85 -15.79
CA ALA A 244 -1.49 -30.95 -16.06
C ALA A 244 -0.03 -30.56 -15.79
N ARG A 245 0.32 -29.29 -16.04
CA ARG A 245 1.65 -28.75 -15.74
C ARG A 245 1.85 -28.53 -14.24
N SER A 246 0.83 -28.10 -13.52
CA SER A 246 0.89 -27.85 -12.07
C SER A 246 1.18 -29.12 -11.25
N GLU A 247 0.83 -30.30 -11.77
CA GLU A 247 1.20 -31.59 -11.15
C GLU A 247 2.73 -31.75 -11.02
N LYS A 248 3.48 -31.23 -11.99
CA LYS A 248 4.94 -31.36 -12.06
C LYS A 248 5.68 -30.12 -11.57
N GLU A 249 5.14 -28.94 -11.83
CA GLU A 249 5.81 -27.66 -11.60
C GLU A 249 4.94 -26.75 -10.72
N PRO A 250 5.45 -26.20 -9.60
CA PRO A 250 4.68 -25.32 -8.74
C PRO A 250 4.50 -23.90 -9.29
N TYR A 251 5.33 -23.50 -10.26
CA TYR A 251 5.30 -22.21 -10.95
C TYR A 251 5.86 -22.37 -12.37
N ILE A 252 5.57 -21.40 -13.23
CA ILE A 252 6.14 -21.25 -14.58
C ILE A 252 6.43 -19.78 -14.85
N TYR A 253 7.25 -19.48 -15.85
CA TYR A 253 7.37 -18.10 -16.32
C TYR A 253 6.15 -17.71 -17.15
N PHE A 254 5.83 -16.42 -17.20
CA PHE A 254 4.71 -15.94 -18.00
C PHE A 254 4.89 -16.24 -19.49
N SER A 255 6.13 -16.26 -20.00
CA SER A 255 6.42 -16.71 -21.37
C SER A 255 6.08 -18.18 -21.62
N ASP A 256 6.20 -19.04 -20.61
CA ASP A 256 5.77 -20.44 -20.72
C ASP A 256 4.25 -20.52 -20.75
N PHE A 257 3.57 -19.68 -19.96
CA PHE A 257 2.11 -19.55 -20.01
C PHE A 257 1.62 -19.06 -21.38
N GLU A 258 2.28 -18.05 -21.97
CA GLU A 258 2.02 -17.62 -23.35
C GLU A 258 2.19 -18.76 -24.35
N SER A 259 3.25 -19.57 -24.19
CA SER A 259 3.52 -20.71 -25.07
C SER A 259 2.41 -21.76 -24.97
N ILE A 260 1.92 -22.04 -23.75
CA ILE A 260 0.75 -22.91 -23.54
C ILE A 260 -0.49 -22.35 -24.24
N CYS A 261 -0.71 -21.03 -24.17
CA CYS A 261 -1.80 -20.38 -24.90
C CYS A 261 -1.67 -20.56 -26.42
N GLU A 262 -0.48 -20.31 -26.98
CA GLU A 262 -0.23 -20.46 -28.42
C GLU A 262 -0.41 -21.90 -28.91
N GLU A 263 0.06 -22.89 -28.15
CA GLU A 263 -0.14 -24.31 -28.44
C GLU A 263 -1.62 -24.71 -28.50
N LYS A 264 -2.50 -23.98 -27.79
CA LYS A 264 -3.96 -24.14 -27.82
C LYS A 264 -4.66 -23.17 -28.79
N GLY A 265 -3.90 -22.52 -29.67
CA GLY A 265 -4.45 -21.60 -30.68
C GLY A 265 -4.94 -20.27 -30.14
N VAL A 266 -4.52 -19.89 -28.93
CA VAL A 266 -4.85 -18.61 -28.29
C VAL A 266 -3.74 -17.60 -28.57
N SER A 267 -4.11 -16.42 -29.08
CA SER A 267 -3.15 -15.34 -29.32
C SER A 267 -2.49 -14.87 -28.01
N LYS A 268 -1.20 -14.50 -28.04
CA LYS A 268 -0.49 -13.94 -26.88
C LYS A 268 -1.21 -12.78 -26.20
N SER A 269 -1.88 -11.92 -26.97
CA SER A 269 -2.66 -10.80 -26.41
C SER A 269 -3.82 -11.22 -25.51
N LEU A 270 -4.27 -12.48 -25.57
CA LEU A 270 -5.31 -13.01 -24.68
C LEU A 270 -4.74 -13.78 -23.48
N ALA A 271 -3.45 -14.12 -23.48
CA ALA A 271 -2.83 -14.90 -22.41
C ALA A 271 -2.98 -14.22 -21.05
N GLU A 272 -2.69 -12.92 -20.97
CA GLU A 272 -2.85 -12.17 -19.72
C GLU A 272 -4.32 -12.13 -19.25
N THR A 273 -5.27 -11.95 -20.18
CA THR A 273 -6.70 -12.02 -19.84
C THR A 273 -7.04 -13.39 -19.26
N TYR A 274 -6.55 -14.48 -19.84
CA TYR A 274 -6.80 -15.84 -19.35
C TYR A 274 -6.18 -16.08 -17.97
N ALA A 275 -4.96 -15.61 -17.73
CA ALA A 275 -4.30 -15.70 -16.43
C ALA A 275 -5.08 -14.96 -15.34
N ILE A 276 -5.64 -13.78 -15.63
CA ILE A 276 -6.48 -13.02 -14.69
C ILE A 276 -7.74 -13.80 -14.31
N ILE A 277 -8.43 -14.40 -15.28
CA ILE A 277 -9.63 -15.23 -15.06
C ILE A 277 -9.30 -16.43 -14.17
N MET A 278 -8.17 -17.10 -14.44
CA MET A 278 -7.71 -18.25 -13.66
C MET A 278 -7.31 -17.86 -12.23
N ASN A 279 -6.70 -16.69 -12.05
CA ASN A 279 -6.39 -16.12 -10.74
C ASN A 279 -7.65 -15.81 -9.92
N GLU A 280 -8.66 -15.22 -10.56
CA GLU A 280 -9.96 -14.93 -9.96
C GLU A 280 -10.66 -16.22 -9.48
N LEU A 281 -10.63 -17.30 -10.29
CA LEU A 281 -11.19 -18.61 -9.94
C LEU A 281 -10.32 -19.43 -8.97
N GLY A 282 -9.08 -19.00 -8.74
CA GLY A 282 -8.17 -19.62 -7.77
C GLY A 282 -7.42 -20.82 -8.30
N HIS A 283 -7.28 -20.94 -9.62
CA HIS A 283 -6.48 -22.00 -10.27
C HIS A 283 -4.98 -21.72 -10.21
N LEU A 284 -4.60 -20.45 -10.11
CA LEU A 284 -3.21 -19.98 -10.04
C LEU A 284 -3.16 -18.63 -9.32
N ILE A 285 -1.96 -18.13 -9.06
CA ILE A 285 -1.72 -16.75 -8.62
C ILE A 285 -0.91 -16.02 -9.68
N TYR A 286 -1.38 -14.82 -10.04
CA TYR A 286 -0.73 -13.95 -11.02
C TYR A 286 -0.78 -12.47 -10.60
N PHE A 287 0.37 -11.80 -10.60
CA PHE A 287 0.53 -10.41 -10.15
C PHE A 287 0.69 -9.45 -11.32
N ARG A 288 -0.40 -9.14 -12.03
CA ARG A 288 -0.38 -8.31 -13.25
C ARG A 288 0.29 -6.93 -13.07
N ASP A 289 0.08 -6.28 -11.92
CA ASP A 289 0.48 -4.88 -11.72
C ASP A 289 1.90 -4.72 -11.15
N ASP A 290 2.67 -5.80 -11.00
CA ASP A 290 4.04 -5.76 -10.49
C ASP A 290 5.06 -6.08 -11.59
N GLU A 291 6.05 -5.19 -11.78
CA GLU A 291 6.98 -5.28 -12.93
C GLU A 291 7.84 -6.54 -13.01
N ILE A 292 8.15 -7.18 -11.88
CA ILE A 292 8.97 -8.40 -11.83
C ILE A 292 8.08 -9.61 -11.61
N LEU A 293 7.12 -9.53 -10.68
CA LEU A 293 6.24 -10.64 -10.34
C LEU A 293 5.28 -10.98 -11.48
N LYS A 294 4.93 -10.02 -12.36
CA LYS A 294 4.16 -10.31 -13.59
C LYS A 294 4.83 -11.32 -14.52
N ASN A 295 6.14 -11.56 -14.38
CA ASN A 295 6.84 -12.55 -15.19
C ASN A 295 6.74 -13.97 -14.63
N THR A 296 6.10 -14.17 -13.47
CA THR A 296 5.97 -15.46 -12.80
C THR A 296 4.50 -15.81 -12.58
N VAL A 297 4.10 -17.00 -13.00
CA VAL A 297 2.76 -17.54 -12.77
C VAL A 297 2.87 -18.69 -11.78
N ILE A 298 2.20 -18.56 -10.64
CA ILE A 298 2.31 -19.52 -9.54
C ILE A 298 1.15 -20.49 -9.66
N LEU A 299 1.45 -21.71 -10.09
CA LEU A 299 0.46 -22.73 -10.40
C LEU A 299 -0.08 -23.43 -9.14
N LYS A 300 0.71 -23.40 -8.06
CA LYS A 300 0.37 -23.98 -6.76
C LYS A 300 0.38 -22.90 -5.70
N PRO A 301 -0.78 -22.37 -5.28
CA PRO A 301 -0.82 -21.29 -4.30
C PRO A 301 -0.22 -21.64 -2.94
N ASP A 302 -0.29 -22.92 -2.52
CA ASP A 302 0.36 -23.42 -1.29
C ASP A 302 1.89 -23.27 -1.35
N TYR A 303 2.46 -23.23 -2.55
CA TYR A 303 3.89 -23.01 -2.74
C TYR A 303 4.35 -21.66 -2.18
N LEU A 304 3.53 -20.61 -2.27
CA LEU A 304 3.87 -19.30 -1.68
C LEU A 304 3.76 -19.29 -0.17
N SER A 305 2.65 -19.80 0.35
CA SER A 305 2.37 -19.77 1.78
C SER A 305 3.40 -20.59 2.55
N LYS A 306 3.82 -21.75 2.01
CA LYS A 306 4.88 -22.60 2.58
C LYS A 306 6.26 -21.92 2.60
N ALA A 307 6.60 -21.14 1.57
CA ALA A 307 7.88 -20.42 1.55
C ALA A 307 7.97 -19.42 2.72
N VAL A 308 6.89 -18.67 2.94
CA VAL A 308 6.81 -17.72 4.06
C VAL A 308 6.74 -18.45 5.40
N SER A 309 6.02 -19.58 5.47
CA SER A 309 5.88 -20.36 6.69
C SER A 309 7.22 -20.89 7.19
N PHE A 310 8.09 -21.36 6.29
CA PHE A 310 9.42 -21.82 6.67
C PHE A 310 10.25 -20.75 7.36
N ILE A 311 10.07 -19.47 7.03
CA ILE A 311 10.74 -18.37 7.75
C ILE A 311 10.08 -18.11 9.09
N LEU A 312 8.75 -18.08 9.12
CA LEU A 312 7.97 -17.81 10.32
C LEU A 312 8.13 -18.91 11.40
N GLU A 313 8.39 -20.15 11.00
CA GLU A 313 8.59 -21.31 11.88
C GLU A 313 10.04 -21.51 12.33
N ASP A 314 11.00 -20.85 11.70
CA ASP A 314 12.41 -21.07 11.96
C ASP A 314 12.84 -20.50 13.33
N ASP A 315 13.28 -21.37 14.22
CA ASP A 315 13.69 -21.00 15.57
C ASP A 315 14.87 -20.02 15.58
N GLN A 316 15.84 -20.17 14.67
CA GLN A 316 16.98 -19.25 14.62
C GLN A 316 16.54 -17.84 14.18
N THR A 317 15.61 -17.72 13.24
CA THR A 317 15.03 -16.43 12.82
C THR A 317 14.23 -15.79 13.96
N ARG A 318 13.44 -16.59 14.70
CA ARG A 318 12.70 -16.13 15.89
C ARG A 318 13.64 -15.64 17.00
N ASN A 319 14.69 -16.41 17.27
CA ASN A 319 15.71 -16.07 18.27
C ASN A 319 16.53 -14.85 17.84
N ALA A 320 16.68 -14.61 16.53
CA ALA A 320 17.25 -13.40 15.96
C ALA A 320 16.23 -12.25 15.80
N HIS A 321 15.08 -12.32 16.48
CA HIS A 321 14.05 -11.27 16.49
C HIS A 321 13.53 -10.89 15.09
N GLY A 322 13.45 -11.87 14.19
CA GLY A 322 12.96 -11.72 12.83
C GLY A 322 14.04 -11.45 11.78
N LEU A 323 15.31 -11.33 12.16
CA LEU A 323 16.40 -11.12 11.20
C LEU A 323 16.76 -12.40 10.45
N ILE A 324 16.83 -12.30 9.13
CA ILE A 324 17.26 -13.39 8.25
C ILE A 324 18.28 -12.93 7.22
N GLU A 325 19.46 -13.55 7.25
CA GLU A 325 20.52 -13.35 6.26
C GLU A 325 20.13 -14.05 4.95
N HIS A 326 20.25 -13.35 3.83
CA HIS A 326 19.87 -13.86 2.51
C HIS A 326 20.61 -15.15 2.11
N PRO A 327 21.94 -15.32 2.38
CA PRO A 327 22.62 -16.59 2.11
C PRO A 327 22.00 -17.80 2.83
N ARG A 328 21.40 -17.60 4.00
CA ARG A 328 20.75 -18.65 4.79
C ARG A 328 19.42 -19.08 4.19
N LEU A 329 18.76 -18.23 3.41
CA LEU A 329 17.50 -18.58 2.72
C LEU A 329 17.66 -19.81 1.83
N GLY A 330 18.85 -20.07 1.27
CA GLY A 330 19.11 -21.30 0.54
C GLY A 330 18.98 -22.56 1.39
N THR A 331 19.50 -22.54 2.62
CA THR A 331 19.35 -23.66 3.55
C THR A 331 17.91 -23.81 4.04
N LEU A 332 17.23 -22.68 4.23
CA LEU A 332 15.87 -22.66 4.76
C LEU A 332 14.85 -23.10 3.72
N TRP A 333 14.94 -22.59 2.49
CA TRP A 333 13.97 -22.84 1.44
C TRP A 333 14.34 -24.05 0.56
N ASN A 334 15.61 -24.35 0.37
CA ASN A 334 16.06 -25.49 -0.45
C ASN A 334 16.60 -26.65 0.38
N ASN A 335 16.00 -26.91 1.55
CA ASN A 335 16.46 -27.96 2.45
C ASN A 335 16.35 -29.35 1.76
N PRO A 336 17.47 -30.10 1.61
CA PRO A 336 17.49 -31.41 0.95
C PRO A 336 16.74 -32.51 1.71
N ASP A 337 16.36 -32.29 2.97
CA ASP A 337 15.56 -33.23 3.77
C ASP A 337 14.05 -33.13 3.49
N ARG A 338 13.59 -32.06 2.81
CA ARG A 338 12.18 -31.88 2.46
C ARG A 338 11.80 -32.54 1.13
N PRO A 339 10.53 -32.85 0.85
CA PRO A 339 10.09 -33.34 -0.45
C PRO A 339 10.47 -32.38 -1.59
N ALA A 340 10.77 -32.89 -2.79
CA ALA A 340 11.19 -32.06 -3.93
C ALA A 340 10.18 -30.96 -4.29
N GLY A 341 8.89 -31.20 -4.09
CA GLY A 341 7.82 -30.22 -4.32
C GLY A 341 7.77 -29.07 -3.31
N GLU A 342 8.52 -29.16 -2.21
CA GLU A 342 8.59 -28.14 -1.14
C GLU A 342 9.99 -27.52 -1.03
N ARG A 343 10.80 -27.69 -2.08
CA ARG A 343 12.12 -27.09 -2.21
C ARG A 343 12.04 -25.90 -3.15
N TYR A 344 12.74 -24.83 -2.80
CA TYR A 344 12.80 -23.62 -3.61
C TYR A 344 14.21 -23.36 -4.11
N PRO A 345 14.48 -23.57 -5.41
CA PRO A 345 15.77 -23.27 -6.02
C PRO A 345 16.22 -21.81 -5.85
N ALA A 346 17.54 -21.58 -5.88
CA ALA A 346 18.16 -20.28 -5.60
C ALA A 346 17.66 -19.13 -6.50
N HIS A 347 17.36 -19.40 -7.77
CA HIS A 347 16.88 -18.38 -8.70
C HIS A 347 15.49 -17.82 -8.34
N LEU A 348 14.73 -18.49 -7.45
CA LEU A 348 13.43 -18.03 -6.98
C LEU A 348 13.50 -17.18 -5.71
N HIS A 349 14.62 -17.20 -5.00
CA HIS A 349 14.75 -16.49 -3.72
C HIS A 349 14.50 -14.97 -3.87
N PRO A 350 15.01 -14.29 -4.91
CA PRO A 350 14.70 -12.88 -5.13
C PRO A 350 13.21 -12.62 -5.36
N ILE A 351 12.50 -13.54 -6.00
CA ILE A 351 11.06 -13.43 -6.26
C ILE A 351 10.28 -13.48 -4.94
N PHE A 352 10.62 -14.42 -4.05
CA PHE A 352 9.98 -14.51 -2.73
C PHE A 352 10.30 -13.33 -1.83
N LEU A 353 11.55 -12.87 -1.82
CA LEU A 353 11.92 -11.64 -1.11
C LEU A 353 11.13 -10.43 -1.62
N ARG A 354 11.01 -10.27 -2.94
CA ARG A 354 10.20 -9.19 -3.53
C ARG A 354 8.74 -9.31 -3.12
N LEU A 355 8.19 -10.52 -3.13
CA LEU A 355 6.81 -10.78 -2.75
C LEU A 355 6.55 -10.45 -1.27
N MET A 356 7.44 -10.86 -0.36
CA MET A 356 7.33 -10.53 1.06
C MET A 356 7.45 -9.01 1.28
N ASN A 357 8.33 -8.33 0.55
CA ASN A 357 8.45 -6.87 0.60
C ASN A 357 7.20 -6.17 0.02
N ARG A 358 6.64 -6.68 -1.09
CA ARG A 358 5.42 -6.17 -1.73
C ARG A 358 4.23 -6.20 -0.78
N PHE A 359 4.09 -7.29 -0.02
CA PHE A 359 2.98 -7.50 0.90
C PHE A 359 3.20 -6.95 2.30
N ASP A 360 4.23 -6.11 2.48
CA ASP A 360 4.62 -5.49 3.75
C ASP A 360 4.82 -6.53 4.87
N LEU A 361 5.43 -7.67 4.54
CA LEU A 361 5.82 -8.71 5.49
C LEU A 361 7.28 -8.55 5.95
N SER A 362 8.13 -8.04 5.06
CA SER A 362 9.55 -7.82 5.30
C SER A 362 10.09 -6.56 4.64
N TYR A 363 11.27 -6.14 5.07
CA TYR A 363 12.13 -5.21 4.33
C TYR A 363 13.61 -5.57 4.55
N GLN A 364 14.50 -5.07 3.69
CA GLN A 364 15.94 -5.26 3.84
C GLN A 364 16.51 -4.22 4.82
N VAL A 365 17.24 -4.68 5.83
CA VAL A 365 17.84 -3.82 6.87
C VAL A 365 19.29 -3.46 6.52
N SER A 366 19.77 -2.33 7.02
CA SER A 366 21.19 -1.98 6.99
C SER A 366 21.91 -2.57 8.19
N MET A 367 23.01 -3.26 7.94
CA MET A 367 23.87 -3.86 8.96
C MET A 367 25.12 -2.97 9.17
N PRO A 368 25.70 -2.93 10.38
CA PRO A 368 26.79 -2.01 10.71
C PRO A 368 28.08 -2.25 9.93
N GLN A 369 28.32 -3.49 9.48
CA GLN A 369 29.53 -3.83 8.73
C GLN A 369 29.20 -3.84 7.23
N ALA A 370 30.00 -3.12 6.43
CA ALA A 370 29.81 -3.02 4.98
C ALA A 370 29.88 -4.38 4.26
N GLU A 371 30.56 -5.37 4.87
CA GLU A 371 30.69 -6.74 4.37
C GLU A 371 29.63 -7.71 4.92
N SER A 372 28.71 -7.24 5.78
CA SER A 372 27.63 -8.09 6.28
C SER A 372 26.79 -8.60 5.10
N PRO A 373 26.35 -9.86 5.15
CA PRO A 373 25.45 -10.38 4.13
C PRO A 373 24.15 -9.56 4.11
N PRO A 374 23.52 -9.38 2.93
CA PRO A 374 22.19 -8.79 2.83
C PRO A 374 21.24 -9.48 3.81
N THR A 375 20.53 -8.70 4.61
CA THR A 375 19.70 -9.20 5.71
C THR A 375 18.33 -8.53 5.64
N SER A 376 17.27 -9.30 5.89
CA SER A 376 15.90 -8.79 5.94
C SER A 376 15.29 -8.99 7.32
N LEU A 377 14.42 -8.06 7.73
CA LEU A 377 13.59 -8.20 8.91
C LEU A 377 12.21 -8.75 8.52
N MET A 378 11.78 -9.83 9.15
CA MET A 378 10.40 -10.30 9.16
C MET A 378 9.64 -9.62 10.30
N ALA A 379 8.85 -8.60 9.98
CA ALA A 379 8.25 -7.72 10.99
C ALA A 379 7.26 -8.45 11.92
N GLN A 380 6.67 -9.56 11.50
CA GLN A 380 5.79 -10.39 12.35
C GLN A 380 6.52 -11.09 13.51
N LEU A 381 7.85 -11.24 13.40
CA LEU A 381 8.70 -11.93 14.38
C LEU A 381 9.40 -10.97 15.34
N VAL A 382 9.11 -9.67 15.29
CA VAL A 382 9.63 -8.72 16.27
C VAL A 382 9.17 -9.11 17.69
N PRO A 383 9.97 -8.80 18.73
CA PRO A 383 9.65 -9.17 20.10
C PRO A 383 8.31 -8.59 20.57
N SER A 384 7.62 -9.27 21.47
CA SER A 384 6.41 -8.71 22.11
C SER A 384 6.73 -7.73 23.23
N ILE A 385 7.94 -7.79 23.78
CA ILE A 385 8.41 -6.97 24.90
C ILE A 385 9.10 -5.73 24.33
N ARG A 386 8.90 -4.58 24.98
CA ARG A 386 9.63 -3.35 24.64
C ARG A 386 11.15 -3.60 24.73
N PRO A 387 11.96 -3.27 23.71
CA PRO A 387 13.40 -3.50 23.74
C PRO A 387 14.10 -2.68 24.82
N GLU A 388 15.24 -3.16 25.34
CA GLU A 388 16.02 -2.39 26.32
C GLU A 388 16.51 -1.03 25.77
N GLY A 389 16.61 -0.02 26.64
CA GLY A 389 17.04 1.33 26.28
C GLY A 389 16.05 2.10 25.37
N TRP A 390 14.82 1.61 25.18
CA TRP A 390 13.84 2.32 24.35
C TRP A 390 13.44 3.68 24.93
N GLN A 391 13.39 3.84 26.27
CA GLN A 391 13.10 5.13 26.90
C GLN A 391 14.21 6.15 26.66
N GLU A 392 15.47 5.70 26.70
CA GLU A 392 16.65 6.53 26.47
C GLU A 392 16.69 6.98 25.00
N ALA A 393 16.37 6.05 24.09
CA ALA A 393 16.17 6.36 22.67
C ALA A 393 15.03 7.37 22.45
N TRP A 394 13.93 7.25 23.21
CA TRP A 394 12.83 8.21 23.29
C TRP A 394 13.13 9.37 24.27
N GLY A 395 14.34 9.92 24.22
CA GLY A 395 14.71 11.14 24.93
C GLY A 395 14.09 12.40 24.31
N GLN A 396 14.05 13.51 25.06
CA GLN A 396 13.67 14.83 24.55
C GLN A 396 14.93 15.70 24.46
N ASN A 397 15.17 16.33 23.31
CA ASN A 397 16.26 17.28 23.19
C ASN A 397 15.83 18.68 23.64
N THR A 398 16.81 19.53 23.94
CA THR A 398 16.55 20.92 24.32
C THR A 398 15.93 21.67 23.13
N GLY A 399 14.80 22.34 23.37
CA GLY A 399 14.07 23.08 22.34
C GLY A 399 13.03 22.27 21.56
N ASP A 400 12.91 20.96 21.82
CA ASP A 400 11.86 20.14 21.23
C ASP A 400 10.52 20.34 21.94
N ALA A 401 9.45 20.42 21.14
CA ALA A 401 8.08 20.29 21.58
C ALA A 401 7.59 18.85 21.33
N GLU A 402 6.73 18.36 22.22
CA GLU A 402 6.02 17.09 22.03
C GLU A 402 4.60 17.37 21.53
N ARG A 403 4.19 16.58 20.53
CA ARG A 403 2.82 16.53 20.02
C ARG A 403 2.37 15.09 19.85
N THR A 404 1.09 14.87 20.11
CA THR A 404 0.47 13.56 20.02
C THR A 404 -0.80 13.65 19.20
N GLN A 405 -0.98 12.72 18.28
CA GLN A 405 -2.26 12.41 17.66
C GLN A 405 -2.57 10.94 17.85
N VAL A 406 -3.85 10.62 17.92
CA VAL A 406 -4.35 9.27 18.11
C VAL A 406 -5.18 8.89 16.89
N CYS A 407 -4.81 7.83 16.20
CA CYS A 407 -5.58 7.29 15.09
C CYS A 407 -6.50 6.20 15.63
N ARG A 408 -7.81 6.45 15.56
CA ARG A 408 -8.84 5.46 15.91
C ARG A 408 -9.42 4.88 14.63
N ILE A 409 -9.49 3.56 14.59
CA ILE A 409 -9.96 2.83 13.42
C ILE A 409 -11.41 2.42 13.63
N LEU A 410 -12.25 2.83 12.69
CA LEU A 410 -13.68 2.65 12.73
C LEU A 410 -14.15 1.86 11.51
N ASP A 411 -15.14 1.00 11.69
CA ASP A 411 -15.91 0.47 10.56
C ASP A 411 -16.77 1.60 9.99
N ALA A 412 -16.57 1.92 8.70
CA ALA A 412 -17.20 3.09 8.07
C ALA A 412 -18.73 2.99 8.02
N THR A 413 -19.28 1.76 8.00
CA THR A 413 -20.73 1.53 7.98
C THR A 413 -21.35 1.69 9.36
N THR A 414 -20.73 1.12 10.39
CA THR A 414 -21.31 1.00 11.74
C THR A 414 -20.82 2.07 12.71
N GLY A 415 -19.71 2.75 12.40
CA GLY A 415 -19.02 3.70 13.28
C GLY A 415 -18.39 3.08 14.52
N ARG A 416 -18.34 1.73 14.61
CA ARG A 416 -17.76 1.02 15.76
C ARG A 416 -16.25 0.93 15.62
N THR A 417 -15.54 1.01 16.75
CA THR A 417 -14.11 0.74 16.79
C THR A 417 -13.82 -0.70 16.40
N VAL A 418 -12.80 -0.88 15.56
CA VAL A 418 -12.35 -2.19 15.09
C VAL A 418 -10.83 -2.25 15.10
N GLU A 419 -10.28 -3.42 15.37
CA GLU A 419 -8.84 -3.67 15.29
C GLU A 419 -8.44 -3.95 13.84
N ALA A 420 -7.52 -3.14 13.30
CA ALA A 420 -6.88 -3.43 12.02
C ALA A 420 -5.80 -4.49 12.22
N GLU A 421 -6.20 -5.76 12.18
CA GLU A 421 -5.33 -6.86 12.56
C GLU A 421 -4.03 -6.86 11.74
N GLY A 422 -2.93 -6.61 12.46
CA GLY A 422 -1.61 -6.61 11.87
C GLY A 422 -1.12 -5.29 11.29
N LEU A 423 -1.81 -4.20 11.59
CA LEU A 423 -1.38 -2.85 11.24
C LEU A 423 0.05 -2.56 11.70
N MET A 424 0.42 -2.91 12.93
CA MET A 424 1.73 -2.55 13.49
C MET A 424 2.92 -3.14 12.70
N TYR A 425 2.89 -4.42 12.32
CA TYR A 425 4.01 -4.99 11.54
C TYR A 425 4.09 -4.36 10.14
N ARG A 426 2.96 -3.97 9.53
CA ARG A 426 2.95 -3.26 8.24
C ARG A 426 3.51 -1.86 8.39
N LEU A 427 3.18 -1.17 9.48
CA LEU A 427 3.76 0.14 9.81
C LEU A 427 5.28 0.01 10.00
N ILE A 428 5.77 -1.02 10.68
CA ILE A 428 7.23 -1.25 10.84
C ILE A 428 7.90 -1.38 9.47
N VAL A 429 7.28 -2.13 8.56
CA VAL A 429 7.81 -2.32 7.20
C VAL A 429 7.73 -1.03 6.38
N ARG A 430 6.61 -0.29 6.45
CA ARG A 430 6.40 0.91 5.63
C ARG A 430 7.20 2.11 6.12
N LEU A 431 7.37 2.24 7.43
CA LEU A 431 8.07 3.34 8.08
C LEU A 431 9.56 3.04 8.31
N HIS A 432 10.08 1.93 7.78
CA HIS A 432 11.47 1.49 8.01
C HIS A 432 12.53 2.53 7.59
N ARG A 433 12.20 3.41 6.63
CA ARG A 433 13.07 4.52 6.22
C ARG A 433 13.30 5.57 7.30
N TYR A 434 12.50 5.52 8.36
CA TYR A 434 12.59 6.33 9.56
C TYR A 434 12.95 5.49 10.79
N SER A 435 13.26 4.19 10.65
CA SER A 435 13.63 3.39 11.81
C SER A 435 14.83 4.02 12.51
N LEU A 436 14.76 4.09 13.85
CA LEU A 436 15.88 4.58 14.64
C LEU A 436 17.15 3.80 14.29
N GLY A 437 18.21 4.52 13.98
CA GLY A 437 19.47 3.93 13.54
C GLY A 437 19.33 3.12 12.25
N ARG A 438 18.60 3.64 11.27
CA ARG A 438 18.42 3.05 9.93
C ARG A 438 19.69 2.49 9.27
N ASP A 439 20.85 3.10 9.51
CA ASP A 439 22.15 2.66 8.96
C ASP A 439 22.76 1.47 9.74
N ASN A 440 22.24 1.16 10.93
CA ASN A 440 22.62 0.04 11.77
C ASN A 440 21.41 -0.49 12.56
N TYR A 441 20.78 -1.53 12.04
CA TYR A 441 19.55 -2.11 12.61
C TYR A 441 19.62 -2.46 14.10
N HIS A 442 20.80 -2.75 14.67
CA HIS A 442 20.91 -3.02 16.11
C HIS A 442 20.52 -1.83 17.01
N LEU A 443 20.44 -0.62 16.43
CA LEU A 443 19.97 0.58 17.11
C LEU A 443 18.45 0.78 16.97
N SER A 444 17.78 0.01 16.11
CA SER A 444 16.32 0.05 15.95
C SER A 444 15.60 -0.43 17.21
N ARG A 445 14.39 0.10 17.43
CA ARG A 445 13.54 -0.23 18.58
C ARG A 445 12.13 -0.55 18.07
N HIS A 446 11.89 -1.82 17.76
CA HIS A 446 10.60 -2.32 17.27
C HIS A 446 10.10 -3.44 18.19
N TRP A 447 8.80 -3.47 18.46
CA TRP A 447 8.11 -4.57 19.13
C TRP A 447 6.70 -4.72 18.57
N LYS A 448 5.98 -5.77 18.95
CA LYS A 448 4.69 -6.13 18.34
C LYS A 448 3.63 -5.02 18.39
N THR A 449 3.70 -4.12 19.36
CA THR A 449 2.72 -3.04 19.56
C THR A 449 3.33 -1.66 19.42
N GLY A 450 4.56 -1.52 18.92
CA GLY A 450 5.13 -0.18 18.72
C GLY A 450 6.53 -0.11 18.16
N MET A 451 6.96 1.12 17.88
CA MET A 451 8.27 1.43 17.31
C MET A 451 8.75 2.82 17.67
N VAL A 452 10.07 3.02 17.63
CA VAL A 452 10.71 4.34 17.68
C VAL A 452 11.31 4.66 16.31
N LEU A 453 11.00 5.85 15.82
CA LEU A 453 11.43 6.39 14.54
C LEU A 453 12.27 7.68 14.74
N ASP A 454 13.08 8.00 13.76
CA ASP A 454 13.95 9.17 13.70
C ASP A 454 14.01 9.70 12.26
N ASP A 455 13.60 10.96 12.06
CA ASP A 455 13.69 11.69 10.80
C ASP A 455 14.67 12.89 10.92
N GLY A 456 15.71 12.73 11.74
CA GLY A 456 16.78 13.70 11.89
C GLY A 456 16.29 15.02 12.47
N TYR A 457 16.42 16.12 11.73
CA TYR A 457 15.96 17.44 12.20
C TYR A 457 14.44 17.57 12.30
N ASN A 458 13.68 16.72 11.59
CA ASN A 458 12.22 16.61 11.75
C ASN A 458 11.82 15.89 13.05
N GLY A 459 12.80 15.36 13.78
CA GLY A 459 12.66 14.83 15.13
C GLY A 459 12.42 13.33 15.21
N ARG A 460 12.11 12.88 16.42
CA ARG A 460 11.84 11.47 16.73
C ARG A 460 10.35 11.24 16.88
N ALA A 461 9.91 10.04 16.54
CA ALA A 461 8.55 9.61 16.80
C ALA A 461 8.50 8.31 17.61
N PHE A 462 7.46 8.19 18.43
CA PHE A 462 7.11 7.00 19.18
C PHE A 462 5.68 6.63 18.83
N ILE A 463 5.52 5.50 18.16
CA ILE A 463 4.22 4.95 17.75
C ILE A 463 3.92 3.74 18.63
N GLU A 464 2.74 3.72 19.24
CA GLU A 464 2.29 2.61 20.07
C GLU A 464 0.79 2.34 19.88
N GLU A 465 0.44 1.06 19.82
CA GLU A 465 -0.95 0.58 19.84
C GLU A 465 -1.40 0.39 21.30
N ILE A 466 -2.47 1.07 21.69
CA ILE A 466 -3.07 1.02 23.03
C ILE A 466 -4.58 0.90 22.88
N ASP A 467 -5.17 -0.17 23.40
CA ASP A 467 -6.62 -0.45 23.36
C ASP A 467 -7.23 -0.36 21.94
N GLY A 468 -6.46 -0.75 20.91
CA GLY A 468 -6.85 -0.72 19.49
C GLY A 468 -6.65 0.64 18.80
N ASP A 469 -6.30 1.69 19.53
CA ASP A 469 -5.96 3.00 18.98
C ASP A 469 -4.44 3.10 18.73
N ILE A 470 -4.03 3.79 17.66
CA ILE A 470 -2.62 4.03 17.35
C ILE A 470 -2.21 5.43 17.81
N TYR A 471 -1.40 5.50 18.85
CA TYR A 471 -0.83 6.73 19.37
C TYR A 471 0.43 7.07 18.59
N VAL A 472 0.46 8.24 17.96
CA VAL A 472 1.62 8.78 17.25
C VAL A 472 2.11 10.00 18.03
N ASN A 473 3.26 9.85 18.68
CA ASN A 473 3.91 10.91 19.46
C ASN A 473 5.15 11.38 18.72
N VAL A 474 5.35 12.68 18.57
CA VAL A 474 6.51 13.27 17.89
C VAL A 474 7.16 14.31 18.79
N ARG A 475 8.48 14.24 18.90
CA ARG A 475 9.34 15.22 19.58
C ARG A 475 10.29 15.83 18.57
N ALA A 476 10.14 17.14 18.36
CA ALA A 476 10.97 17.91 17.43
C ALA A 476 10.91 19.40 17.75
N ALA A 477 11.80 20.18 17.14
CA ALA A 477 11.67 21.64 17.14
C ALA A 477 10.40 22.12 16.41
N TYR A 478 9.91 21.35 15.43
CA TYR A 478 8.66 21.55 14.69
C TYR A 478 7.98 20.19 14.41
N PRO A 479 7.27 19.62 15.39
CA PRO A 479 6.75 18.24 15.32
C PRO A 479 5.64 18.02 14.30
N GLU A 480 4.94 19.07 13.88
CA GLU A 480 3.75 19.03 13.02
C GLU A 480 4.04 18.33 11.69
N ARG A 481 5.21 18.60 11.10
CA ARG A 481 5.58 18.03 9.79
C ARG A 481 5.70 16.51 9.82
N PHE A 482 6.39 15.96 10.81
CA PHE A 482 6.61 14.52 10.90
C PHE A 482 5.35 13.82 11.42
N LEU A 483 4.66 14.43 12.38
CA LEU A 483 3.39 13.92 12.91
C LEU A 483 2.33 13.78 11.82
N ALA A 484 2.11 14.83 11.02
CA ALA A 484 1.15 14.79 9.92
C ALA A 484 1.51 13.71 8.88
N HIS A 485 2.80 13.51 8.61
CA HIS A 485 3.24 12.45 7.70
C HIS A 485 2.92 11.06 8.23
N LEU A 486 3.27 10.78 9.48
CA LEU A 486 3.04 9.47 10.10
C LEU A 486 1.55 9.17 10.21
N CYS A 487 0.74 10.13 10.66
CA CYS A 487 -0.71 9.99 10.73
C CYS A 487 -1.33 9.73 9.35
N ALA A 488 -0.89 10.46 8.31
CA ALA A 488 -1.35 10.22 6.94
C ALA A 488 -0.94 8.83 6.42
N GLU A 489 0.23 8.30 6.80
CA GLU A 489 0.62 6.91 6.45
C GLU A 489 -0.30 5.89 7.12
N VAL A 490 -0.64 6.10 8.40
CA VAL A 490 -1.56 5.21 9.13
C VAL A 490 -2.94 5.23 8.47
N GLN A 491 -3.51 6.42 8.24
CA GLN A 491 -4.82 6.57 7.60
C GLN A 491 -4.85 5.92 6.23
N TRP A 492 -3.89 6.27 5.37
CA TRP A 492 -3.83 5.72 4.01
C TRP A 492 -3.68 4.20 4.00
N LEU A 493 -2.81 3.64 4.86
CA LEU A 493 -2.67 2.19 4.98
C LEU A 493 -3.99 1.54 5.42
N VAL A 494 -4.67 2.10 6.42
CA VAL A 494 -5.94 1.56 6.91
C VAL A 494 -7.00 1.58 5.82
N GLU A 495 -7.29 2.74 5.24
CA GLU A 495 -8.37 2.95 4.27
C GLU A 495 -8.13 2.21 2.94
N HIS A 496 -6.86 2.11 2.50
CA HIS A 496 -6.54 1.46 1.24
C HIS A 496 -6.49 -0.06 1.35
N PHE A 497 -5.90 -0.57 2.44
CA PHE A 497 -5.69 -2.01 2.64
C PHE A 497 -6.93 -2.71 3.19
N TRP A 498 -7.67 -2.09 4.12
CA TRP A 498 -8.91 -2.64 4.66
C TRP A 498 -10.11 -1.87 4.09
N LYS A 499 -10.84 -2.50 3.18
CA LYS A 499 -12.05 -1.96 2.56
C LYS A 499 -13.12 -1.66 3.60
N GLY A 500 -13.71 -0.47 3.52
CA GLY A 500 -14.77 -0.03 4.44
C GLY A 500 -14.29 0.28 5.85
N LEU A 501 -12.98 0.43 6.10
CA LEU A 501 -12.46 1.04 7.33
C LEU A 501 -12.15 2.52 7.12
N ASP A 502 -12.39 3.29 8.17
CA ASP A 502 -12.09 4.72 8.28
C ASP A 502 -11.12 4.93 9.45
N ALA A 503 -10.09 5.74 9.24
CA ALA A 503 -9.10 6.05 10.26
C ALA A 503 -9.22 7.52 10.66
N ARG A 504 -9.77 7.77 11.84
CA ARG A 504 -10.02 9.13 12.33
C ARG A 504 -8.93 9.59 13.28
N LEU A 505 -8.53 10.84 13.13
CA LEU A 505 -7.51 11.47 13.97
C LEU A 505 -8.15 12.17 15.17
N TYR A 506 -7.51 12.02 16.31
CA TYR A 506 -7.88 12.67 17.56
C TYR A 506 -6.67 13.34 18.19
N VAL A 507 -6.92 14.42 18.94
CA VAL A 507 -5.94 15.09 19.78
C VAL A 507 -6.26 14.80 21.26
N PRO A 508 -5.27 14.41 22.08
CA PRO A 508 -5.47 14.27 23.51
C PRO A 508 -5.93 15.58 24.16
N CYS A 509 -6.86 15.48 25.12
CA CYS A 509 -7.32 16.63 25.87
C CYS A 509 -6.15 17.23 26.69
N PRO A 510 -5.91 18.55 26.62
CA PRO A 510 -4.83 19.21 27.35
C PRO A 510 -5.13 19.40 28.84
N GLY A 511 -6.33 19.02 29.31
CA GLY A 511 -6.71 19.11 30.72
C GLY A 511 -5.88 18.14 31.57
N GLU A 512 -5.38 18.61 32.72
CA GLU A 512 -4.57 17.80 33.63
C GLU A 512 -5.29 16.50 34.01
N SER A 513 -4.60 15.36 33.88
CA SER A 513 -5.13 14.01 34.16
C SER A 513 -6.36 13.60 33.35
N CYS A 514 -6.76 14.36 32.32
CA CYS A 514 -7.85 14.00 31.44
C CYS A 514 -7.40 12.98 30.39
N LYS A 515 -8.15 11.89 30.22
CA LYS A 515 -7.94 10.89 29.16
C LYS A 515 -8.87 11.09 27.95
N GLY A 516 -9.51 12.26 27.85
CA GLY A 516 -10.41 12.57 26.75
C GLY A 516 -9.65 12.74 25.44
N LEU A 517 -10.29 12.34 24.34
CA LEU A 517 -9.81 12.54 22.98
C LEU A 517 -10.78 13.47 22.25
N LEU A 518 -10.26 14.41 21.47
CA LEU A 518 -11.02 15.39 20.68
C LEU A 518 -10.82 15.08 19.20
N GLU A 519 -11.90 14.86 18.45
CA GLU A 519 -11.81 14.50 17.03
C GLU A 519 -11.28 15.67 16.22
N LEU A 520 -10.20 15.45 15.46
CA LEU A 520 -9.55 16.50 14.69
C LEU A 520 -10.46 17.04 13.58
N GLY A 521 -11.29 16.19 12.98
CA GLY A 521 -12.31 16.61 12.00
C GLY A 521 -13.31 17.62 12.58
N GLU A 522 -13.84 17.35 13.79
CA GLU A 522 -14.73 18.27 14.49
C GLU A 522 -14.04 19.60 14.82
N ILE A 523 -12.77 19.55 15.26
CA ILE A 523 -11.96 20.74 15.51
C ILE A 523 -11.81 21.60 14.24
N MET A 524 -11.52 20.96 13.10
CA MET A 524 -11.39 21.64 11.81
C MET A 524 -12.72 22.25 11.34
N ASP A 525 -13.83 21.52 11.50
CA ASP A 525 -15.16 22.00 11.15
C ASP A 525 -15.58 23.18 12.03
N PHE A 526 -15.24 23.18 13.32
CA PHE A 526 -15.51 24.33 14.18
C PHE A 526 -14.67 25.54 13.76
N LYS A 527 -13.38 25.35 13.45
CA LYS A 527 -12.51 26.44 12.96
C LYS A 527 -13.07 27.07 11.67
N SER A 528 -13.47 26.25 10.71
CA SER A 528 -14.01 26.74 9.42
C SER A 528 -15.34 27.48 9.57
N ASN A 529 -16.16 27.09 10.56
CA ASN A 529 -17.40 27.78 10.92
C ASN A 529 -17.21 28.98 11.87
N GLY A 530 -15.96 29.38 12.17
CA GLY A 530 -15.66 30.52 13.04
C GLY A 530 -15.96 30.27 14.52
N ILE A 531 -16.07 29.01 14.95
CA ILE A 531 -16.26 28.61 16.34
C ILE A 531 -14.88 28.38 16.96
N PRO A 532 -14.43 29.16 17.95
CA PRO A 532 -13.03 29.13 18.42
C PRO A 532 -12.73 28.07 19.48
N LYS A 533 -13.74 27.32 19.95
CA LYS A 533 -13.61 26.41 21.10
C LYS A 533 -14.32 25.08 20.88
N VAL A 534 -13.72 24.01 21.37
CA VAL A 534 -14.30 22.66 21.41
C VAL A 534 -14.42 22.20 22.87
N ARG A 535 -15.44 21.40 23.18
CA ARG A 535 -15.65 20.88 24.55
C ARG A 535 -15.21 19.42 24.65
N CYS A 536 -14.38 19.10 25.65
CA CYS A 536 -14.03 17.71 25.92
C CYS A 536 -15.21 16.94 26.54
N GLY A 537 -15.55 15.77 25.97
CA GLY A 537 -16.62 14.90 26.51
C GLY A 537 -16.33 14.32 27.90
N VAL A 538 -15.05 14.20 28.28
CA VAL A 538 -14.63 13.58 29.55
C VAL A 538 -14.54 14.61 30.67
N CYS A 539 -13.64 15.59 30.59
CA CYS A 539 -13.49 16.61 31.64
C CYS A 539 -14.52 17.74 31.53
N ARG A 540 -15.31 17.80 30.45
CA ARG A 540 -16.36 18.80 30.18
C ARG A 540 -15.85 20.24 30.06
N GLN A 541 -14.53 20.46 30.01
CA GLN A 541 -13.90 21.77 29.81
C GLN A 541 -13.91 22.17 28.33
N PHE A 542 -13.97 23.48 28.08
CA PHE A 542 -13.78 24.05 26.75
C PHE A 542 -12.30 24.34 26.52
N HIS A 543 -11.79 23.95 25.37
CA HIS A 543 -10.43 24.19 24.93
C HIS A 543 -10.45 25.08 23.69
N ASP A 544 -9.47 25.97 23.63
CA ASP A 544 -9.25 26.84 22.49
C ASP A 544 -8.72 26.02 21.30
N ILE A 545 -9.33 26.17 20.13
CA ILE A 545 -9.00 25.38 18.95
C ILE A 545 -7.59 25.71 18.45
N ASP A 546 -7.19 26.98 18.46
CA ASP A 546 -5.85 27.36 18.03
C ASP A 546 -4.80 26.76 18.95
N GLY A 547 -5.09 26.68 20.25
CA GLY A 547 -4.27 25.97 21.25
C GLY A 547 -4.06 24.48 20.93
N LEU A 548 -5.11 23.80 20.48
CA LEU A 548 -5.09 22.36 20.12
C LEU A 548 -4.41 22.10 18.78
N MET A 549 -4.59 23.02 17.83
CA MET A 549 -4.07 22.92 16.47
C MET A 549 -2.62 23.41 16.35
N THR A 550 -2.11 24.12 17.37
CA THR A 550 -0.96 25.05 17.32
C THR A 550 0.10 24.73 16.27
N SER A 551 -0.17 25.17 15.04
CA SER A 551 0.76 25.49 13.96
C SER A 551 1.28 26.94 14.08
N GLN A 552 1.35 27.46 15.32
CA GLN A 552 1.65 28.88 15.59
C GLN A 552 3.13 29.12 15.93
N LYS A 553 4.02 28.80 15.01
CA LYS A 553 5.03 29.82 14.71
C LYS A 553 4.50 30.56 13.49
N PRO A 554 4.40 31.91 13.50
CA PRO A 554 4.09 32.65 12.29
C PRO A 554 5.02 32.11 11.20
N ARG A 555 4.45 31.71 10.07
CA ARG A 555 5.27 31.26 8.95
C ARG A 555 6.23 32.42 8.66
N PRO A 556 7.55 32.19 8.74
CA PRO A 556 8.51 33.24 8.46
C PRO A 556 8.25 33.74 7.04
N ASP A 557 8.52 35.03 6.79
CA ASP A 557 8.59 35.50 5.41
C ASP A 557 9.55 34.56 4.67
N TRP A 558 9.12 33.97 3.57
CA TRP A 558 9.93 32.99 2.84
C TRP A 558 11.25 33.57 2.35
N GLN A 559 11.32 34.89 2.12
CA GLN A 559 12.58 35.56 1.81
C GLN A 559 13.52 35.55 3.01
N GLU A 560 13.00 35.80 4.21
CA GLU A 560 13.75 35.72 5.47
C GLU A 560 14.16 34.27 5.76
N ALA A 561 13.24 33.31 5.66
CA ALA A 561 13.52 31.88 5.85
C ALA A 561 14.62 31.37 4.91
N MET A 562 14.56 31.75 3.64
CA MET A 562 15.57 31.39 2.65
C MET A 562 16.94 32.02 2.97
N MET A 563 16.95 33.28 3.44
CA MET A 563 18.17 33.97 3.86
C MET A 563 18.79 33.29 5.09
N GLU A 564 17.99 32.99 6.11
CA GLU A 564 18.44 32.30 7.33
C GLU A 564 18.97 30.89 7.04
N LEU A 565 18.28 30.10 6.20
CA LEU A 565 18.76 28.78 5.79
C LEU A 565 20.09 28.86 5.00
N ARG A 566 20.26 29.91 4.19
CA ARG A 566 21.50 30.15 3.45
C ARG A 566 22.65 30.54 4.37
N GLU A 567 22.40 31.40 5.35
CA GLU A 567 23.40 31.78 6.37
C GLU A 567 23.77 30.59 7.27
N GLY A 568 22.78 29.75 7.62
CA GLY A 568 22.96 28.53 8.42
C GLY A 568 23.56 27.34 7.67
N GLN A 569 23.83 27.43 6.36
CA GLN A 569 24.24 26.29 5.53
C GLN A 569 25.49 25.56 6.07
N ARG A 570 26.46 26.28 6.63
CA ARG A 570 27.66 25.66 7.23
C ARG A 570 27.32 24.85 8.48
N GLU A 571 26.40 25.35 9.30
CA GLU A 571 25.92 24.66 10.51
C GLU A 571 25.17 23.38 10.12
N ILE A 572 24.31 23.46 9.10
CA ILE A 572 23.56 22.31 8.57
C ILE A 572 24.52 21.23 8.05
N LEU A 573 25.55 21.63 7.30
CA LEU A 573 26.54 20.70 6.75
C LEU A 573 27.39 20.02 7.84
N GLN A 574 27.76 20.76 8.89
CA GLN A 574 28.44 20.17 10.05
C GLN A 574 27.53 19.18 10.79
N ALA A 575 26.28 19.58 11.05
CA ALA A 575 25.30 18.77 11.75
C ALA A 575 24.95 17.47 11.01
N HIS A 576 24.99 17.45 9.67
CA HIS A 576 24.81 16.21 8.92
C HIS A 576 25.90 15.16 9.22
N GLN A 577 27.12 15.59 9.59
CA GLN A 577 28.24 14.67 9.90
C GLN A 577 28.22 14.18 11.35
N VAL A 578 27.78 15.03 12.29
CA VAL A 578 27.86 14.75 13.75
C VAL A 578 26.51 14.51 14.42
N GLY A 579 25.41 14.64 13.68
CA GLY A 579 24.04 14.55 14.16
C GLY A 579 23.34 15.91 14.25
N PHE A 580 22.04 15.92 13.95
CA PHE A 580 21.24 17.16 13.93
C PHE A 580 20.94 17.73 15.31
N ASP A 581 21.26 17.02 16.39
CA ASP A 581 21.03 17.48 17.76
C ASP A 581 21.70 18.84 18.04
N GLN A 582 22.85 19.10 17.43
CA GLN A 582 23.65 20.33 17.61
C GLN A 582 23.13 21.55 16.83
N LEU A 583 22.19 21.38 15.90
CA LEU A 583 21.59 22.50 15.17
C LEU A 583 20.76 23.39 16.11
N SER A 584 20.81 24.68 15.85
CA SER A 584 19.90 25.64 16.48
C SER A 584 18.43 25.26 16.23
N THR A 585 17.60 25.45 17.26
CA THR A 585 16.15 25.18 17.20
C THR A 585 15.47 25.94 16.06
N GLN A 586 15.94 27.15 15.75
CA GLN A 586 15.43 27.97 14.65
C GLN A 586 15.71 27.34 13.29
N LEU A 587 16.94 26.90 13.01
CA LEU A 587 17.26 26.23 11.75
C LEU A 587 16.47 24.92 11.60
N LYS A 588 16.34 24.10 12.66
CA LYS A 588 15.51 22.89 12.63
C LYS A 588 14.07 23.20 12.21
N VAL A 589 13.46 24.23 12.79
CA VAL A 589 12.10 24.67 12.44
C VAL A 589 12.01 25.07 10.96
N LEU A 590 12.92 25.90 10.48
CA LEU A 590 12.93 26.34 9.08
C LEU A 590 13.10 25.17 8.11
N MET A 591 14.00 24.23 8.41
CA MET A 591 14.22 23.05 7.61
C MET A 591 12.98 22.15 7.56
N SER A 592 12.31 21.93 8.69
CA SER A 592 11.07 21.15 8.73
C SER A 592 9.91 21.84 8.00
N GLN A 593 9.79 23.16 8.10
CA GLN A 593 8.81 23.93 7.33
C GLN A 593 9.10 23.89 5.82
N ALA A 594 10.37 23.91 5.41
CA ALA A 594 10.77 23.72 4.01
C ALA A 594 10.33 22.35 3.47
N ASP A 595 10.54 21.30 4.27
CA ASP A 595 10.11 19.94 3.94
C ASP A 595 8.60 19.76 3.92
N GLU A 596 7.86 20.57 4.68
CA GLU A 596 6.40 20.67 4.61
C GLU A 596 5.93 21.25 3.28
N GLN A 597 6.48 22.38 2.86
CA GLN A 597 6.10 23.02 1.60
C GLN A 597 6.43 22.13 0.39
N TYR A 598 7.57 21.45 0.45
CA TYR A 598 7.95 20.49 -0.57
C TYR A 598 6.97 19.33 -0.69
N ALA A 599 6.54 18.77 0.45
CA ALA A 599 5.53 17.71 0.45
C ALA A 599 4.19 18.19 -0.11
N LYS A 600 3.75 19.41 0.25
CA LYS A 600 2.53 20.04 -0.29
C LYS A 600 2.61 20.23 -1.81
N LEU A 601 3.76 20.70 -2.32
CA LEU A 601 4.01 20.82 -3.75
C LEU A 601 3.89 19.47 -4.46
N LEU A 602 4.54 18.42 -3.94
CA LEU A 602 4.50 17.10 -4.57
C LEU A 602 3.09 16.50 -4.59
N ALA A 603 2.35 16.62 -3.47
CA ALA A 603 0.96 16.17 -3.38
C ALA A 603 0.08 16.86 -4.44
N TRP A 604 0.24 18.17 -4.61
CA TRP A 604 -0.46 18.95 -5.63
C TRP A 604 -0.09 18.55 -7.07
N LEU A 605 1.13 18.03 -7.30
CA LEU A 605 1.58 17.57 -8.62
C LEU A 605 1.32 16.09 -8.91
N SER A 606 0.75 15.33 -7.98
CA SER A 606 0.67 13.85 -8.07
C SER A 606 -0.12 13.36 -9.29
N ASP A 607 -1.31 13.91 -9.55
CA ASP A 607 -2.14 13.51 -10.69
C ASP A 607 -1.72 14.13 -12.04
N PRO A 608 -1.57 15.48 -12.17
CA PRO A 608 -1.27 16.11 -13.46
C PRO A 608 0.09 15.70 -14.07
N ALA A 609 0.97 15.10 -13.28
CA ALA A 609 2.33 14.75 -13.68
C ALA A 609 2.65 13.25 -13.59
N LYS A 610 1.63 12.40 -13.54
CA LYS A 610 1.78 10.95 -13.38
C LYS A 610 2.80 10.32 -14.33
N ASP A 611 2.93 10.85 -15.56
CA ASP A 611 3.71 10.26 -16.64
C ASP A 611 4.96 11.06 -17.07
N GLY A 612 5.48 11.94 -16.21
CA GLY A 612 6.74 12.64 -16.46
C GLY A 612 7.29 13.38 -15.25
N PRO A 613 8.56 13.84 -15.29
CA PRO A 613 9.19 14.52 -14.16
C PRO A 613 8.41 15.75 -13.69
N ARG A 614 8.29 15.92 -12.37
CA ARG A 614 7.54 17.02 -11.73
C ARG A 614 8.39 18.25 -11.45
N LEU A 615 9.67 18.01 -11.20
CA LEU A 615 10.57 19.02 -10.67
C LEU A 615 11.60 19.39 -11.73
N PHE A 616 11.64 20.68 -12.05
CA PHE A 616 12.60 21.23 -12.99
C PHE A 616 12.87 22.71 -12.72
N SER A 617 13.97 23.22 -13.26
CA SER A 617 14.27 24.65 -13.31
C SER A 617 14.64 25.07 -14.73
N LEU A 618 14.38 26.33 -15.10
CA LEU A 618 14.50 26.84 -16.46
C LEU A 618 15.57 27.93 -16.56
N LEU A 619 16.34 27.94 -17.65
CA LEU A 619 17.30 29.00 -17.95
C LEU A 619 17.32 29.29 -19.45
N PRO A 620 17.23 30.55 -19.90
CA PRO A 620 17.43 30.86 -21.31
C PRO A 620 18.86 30.51 -21.73
N VAL A 621 18.99 29.88 -22.91
CA VAL A 621 20.29 29.51 -23.48
C VAL A 621 21.17 30.75 -23.68
N THR A 622 20.56 31.87 -24.08
CA THR A 622 21.27 33.14 -24.36
C THR A 622 21.06 34.18 -23.26
N ARG A 623 21.62 33.93 -22.06
CA ARG A 623 21.40 34.78 -20.86
C ARG A 623 21.66 36.29 -21.06
N SER A 624 22.67 36.68 -21.82
CA SER A 624 23.12 38.09 -21.92
C SER A 624 22.32 38.97 -22.89
N LYS A 625 21.44 38.38 -23.71
CA LYS A 625 20.64 39.10 -24.74
C LYS A 625 19.13 38.89 -24.56
N PHE A 626 18.72 38.16 -23.54
CA PHE A 626 17.32 37.82 -23.32
C PHE A 626 16.58 39.01 -22.69
N ASN A 627 15.52 39.50 -23.36
CA ASN A 627 14.62 40.51 -22.83
C ASN A 627 13.31 39.85 -22.38
N PRO A 628 13.03 39.75 -21.06
CA PRO A 628 11.80 39.18 -20.53
C PRO A 628 10.51 39.80 -21.07
N ARG A 629 10.55 41.05 -21.53
CA ARG A 629 9.38 41.81 -21.98
C ARG A 629 9.10 41.69 -23.48
N GLU A 630 10.05 41.26 -24.29
CA GLU A 630 10.01 41.39 -25.76
C GLU A 630 10.19 40.06 -26.53
N TRP A 631 10.07 38.91 -25.86
CA TRP A 631 10.23 37.59 -26.49
C TRP A 631 8.89 36.98 -26.95
N THR A 632 8.94 36.10 -27.96
CA THR A 632 7.79 35.33 -28.48
C THR A 632 8.01 33.82 -28.38
N SER A 633 9.21 33.36 -28.73
CA SER A 633 9.73 32.01 -28.55
C SER A 633 11.21 32.12 -28.21
N GLU A 634 11.70 31.33 -27.26
CA GLU A 634 13.11 31.33 -26.87
C GLU A 634 13.53 29.92 -26.44
N LYS A 635 14.83 29.62 -26.58
CA LYS A 635 15.39 28.35 -26.14
C LYS A 635 15.77 28.42 -24.66
N PHE A 636 15.37 27.39 -23.92
CA PHE A 636 15.68 27.21 -22.52
C PHE A 636 16.42 25.90 -22.29
N HIS A 637 17.44 25.94 -21.43
CA HIS A 637 17.94 24.78 -20.71
C HIS A 637 16.98 24.47 -19.55
N LEU A 638 16.31 23.33 -19.65
CA LEU A 638 15.52 22.73 -18.60
C LEU A 638 16.39 21.74 -17.84
N LEU A 639 16.53 21.95 -16.53
CA LEU A 639 17.27 21.06 -15.64
C LEU A 639 16.27 20.23 -14.86
N LEU A 640 16.36 18.91 -14.97
CA LEU A 640 15.53 17.96 -14.23
C LEU A 640 16.08 17.72 -12.83
N TRP A 641 15.17 17.56 -11.87
CA TRP A 641 15.49 17.33 -10.46
C TRP A 641 15.03 15.94 -10.02
N CYS A 642 15.81 15.33 -9.13
CA CYS A 642 15.47 14.06 -8.50
C CYS A 642 14.59 14.32 -7.28
N GLU A 643 13.39 13.73 -7.27
CA GLU A 643 12.38 13.96 -6.23
C GLU A 643 12.76 13.39 -4.85
N HIS A 644 13.63 12.38 -4.82
CA HIS A 644 14.17 11.83 -3.58
C HIS A 644 15.23 12.77 -2.97
N SER A 645 16.25 13.11 -3.74
CA SER A 645 17.38 13.93 -3.24
C SER A 645 17.08 15.42 -3.15
N LYS A 646 16.01 15.89 -3.81
CA LYS A 646 15.67 17.32 -3.94
C LYS A 646 16.79 18.14 -4.60
N LEU A 647 17.60 17.49 -5.47
CA LEU A 647 18.72 18.09 -6.20
C LEU A 647 18.63 17.83 -7.71
N PRO A 648 19.24 18.67 -8.56
CA PRO A 648 19.33 18.43 -9.99
C PRO A 648 20.01 17.11 -10.34
N VAL A 649 19.57 16.45 -11.41
CA VAL A 649 20.16 15.18 -11.88
C VAL A 649 21.64 15.36 -12.24
N SER A 650 21.99 16.48 -12.88
CA SER A 650 23.36 16.81 -13.27
C SER A 650 24.35 16.81 -12.09
N PHE A 651 23.87 17.06 -10.87
CA PHE A 651 24.69 17.03 -9.65
C PHE A 651 25.35 15.67 -9.43
N TRP A 652 24.65 14.58 -9.73
CA TRP A 652 25.12 13.21 -9.46
C TRP A 652 26.14 12.68 -10.47
N HIS A 653 26.30 13.38 -11.60
CA HIS A 653 27.20 12.99 -12.69
C HIS A 653 28.42 13.91 -12.82
N GLY A 654 28.58 14.86 -11.89
CA GLY A 654 29.71 15.78 -11.80
C GLY A 654 29.55 17.06 -12.65
N PRO A 655 30.40 18.08 -12.41
CA PRO A 655 30.20 19.47 -12.86
C PRO A 655 30.25 19.68 -14.38
N LYS A 656 30.71 18.69 -15.16
CA LYS A 656 30.76 18.74 -16.64
C LYS A 656 29.66 17.94 -17.32
N SER A 657 28.84 17.20 -16.56
CA SER A 657 27.78 16.39 -17.13
C SER A 657 26.62 17.26 -17.61
N ARG A 658 26.12 16.96 -18.81
CA ARG A 658 24.87 17.53 -19.34
C ARG A 658 23.66 16.64 -19.09
N GLN A 659 23.83 15.56 -18.33
CA GLN A 659 22.76 14.64 -18.01
C GLN A 659 21.68 15.34 -17.18
N GLY A 660 20.42 15.20 -17.59
CA GLY A 660 19.30 15.93 -17.00
C GLY A 660 19.16 17.39 -17.46
N ILE A 661 20.00 17.88 -18.38
CA ILE A 661 19.88 19.22 -18.98
C ILE A 661 19.35 19.06 -20.40
N ILE A 662 18.13 19.55 -20.65
CA ILE A 662 17.43 19.41 -21.94
C ILE A 662 17.20 20.79 -22.54
N GLU A 663 17.61 20.99 -23.80
CA GLU A 663 17.31 22.23 -24.53
C GLU A 663 15.93 22.13 -25.18
N ILE A 664 15.01 22.98 -24.73
CA ILE A 664 13.63 23.06 -25.22
C ILE A 664 13.34 24.47 -25.72
N GLU A 665 12.54 24.58 -26.77
CA GLU A 665 12.01 25.86 -27.23
C GLU A 665 10.63 26.06 -26.59
N LEU A 666 10.48 27.13 -25.82
CA LEU A 666 9.21 27.48 -25.17
C LEU A 666 8.65 28.74 -25.82
N LYS A 667 7.32 28.80 -25.91
CA LYS A 667 6.58 29.99 -26.37
C LYS A 667 6.16 30.83 -25.17
N ARG A 668 6.05 32.14 -25.39
CA ARG A 668 5.59 33.09 -24.35
C ARG A 668 4.21 32.74 -23.79
N ASP A 669 3.28 32.33 -24.63
CA ASP A 669 1.92 31.97 -24.21
C ASP A 669 1.88 30.70 -23.32
N TRP A 670 2.77 29.73 -23.56
CA TRP A 670 2.96 28.61 -22.63
C TRP A 670 3.51 29.11 -21.28
N PHE A 671 4.52 29.98 -21.32
CA PHE A 671 5.15 30.49 -20.11
C PHE A 671 4.20 31.33 -19.26
N GLU A 672 3.39 32.20 -19.87
CA GLU A 672 2.39 33.01 -19.17
C GLU A 672 1.32 32.13 -18.49
N ARG A 673 0.89 31.04 -19.14
CA ARG A 673 0.01 30.03 -18.52
C ARG A 673 0.69 29.28 -17.38
N ALA A 674 1.97 28.93 -17.53
CA ALA A 674 2.74 28.17 -16.55
C ALA A 674 3.30 29.03 -15.39
N ALA A 675 3.35 30.35 -15.53
CA ALA A 675 4.09 31.23 -14.61
C ALA A 675 3.65 31.15 -13.13
N PRO A 676 2.35 31.07 -12.78
CA PRO A 676 1.93 30.89 -11.38
C PRO A 676 2.47 29.58 -10.79
N PHE A 677 2.40 28.49 -11.55
CA PHE A 677 2.97 27.20 -11.19
C PHE A 677 4.49 27.27 -11.03
N LEU A 678 5.19 27.84 -12.02
CA LEU A 678 6.64 27.98 -12.01
C LEU A 678 7.12 28.82 -10.81
N LYS A 679 6.33 29.80 -10.37
CA LYS A 679 6.61 30.59 -9.16
C LYS A 679 6.61 29.71 -7.91
N VAL A 680 5.56 28.92 -7.72
CA VAL A 680 5.48 27.97 -6.60
C VAL A 680 6.63 26.97 -6.65
N LEU A 681 6.83 26.31 -7.80
CA LEU A 681 7.90 25.33 -8.00
C LEU A 681 9.29 25.91 -7.69
N THR A 682 9.64 27.05 -8.29
CA THR A 682 10.98 27.65 -8.14
C THR A 682 11.21 28.14 -6.71
N SER A 683 10.20 28.72 -6.06
CA SER A 683 10.30 29.16 -4.67
C SER A 683 10.50 27.98 -3.71
N THR A 684 9.72 26.90 -3.86
CA THR A 684 9.89 25.70 -3.06
C THR A 684 11.25 25.05 -3.28
N LEU A 685 11.74 24.96 -4.53
CA LEU A 685 13.07 24.45 -4.82
C LEU A 685 14.19 25.31 -4.21
N SER A 686 14.03 26.64 -4.21
CA SER A 686 14.98 27.56 -3.58
C SER A 686 15.05 27.39 -2.07
N LEU A 687 13.90 27.10 -1.45
CA LEU A 687 13.78 26.87 -0.03
C LEU A 687 14.40 25.55 0.42
N VAL A 688 14.22 24.46 -0.34
CA VAL A 688 14.79 23.15 0.02
C VAL A 688 16.25 22.96 -0.37
N LEU A 689 16.77 23.73 -1.34
CA LEU A 689 18.14 23.56 -1.84
C LEU A 689 19.22 23.67 -0.74
N PRO A 690 19.20 24.65 0.19
CA PRO A 690 20.15 24.71 1.30
C PRO A 690 20.11 23.45 2.18
N VAL A 691 18.92 22.91 2.41
CA VAL A 691 18.70 21.70 3.22
C VAL A 691 19.22 20.46 2.48
N ALA A 692 18.82 20.29 1.24
CA ALA A 692 19.14 19.12 0.40
C ALA A 692 20.62 19.03 0.04
N SER A 693 21.27 20.17 -0.22
CA SER A 693 22.71 20.20 -0.53
C SER A 693 23.59 19.82 0.67
N ALA A 694 23.10 20.01 1.90
CA ALA A 694 23.83 19.69 3.11
C ALA A 694 23.63 18.23 3.58
N THR A 695 22.58 17.54 3.13
CA THR A 695 22.24 16.16 3.54
C THR A 695 22.83 15.07 2.63
N VAL A 696 23.54 15.44 1.58
CA VAL A 696 24.23 14.48 0.70
C VAL A 696 25.67 14.32 1.17
N LYS A 697 26.11 13.05 1.37
CA LYS A 697 27.47 12.63 1.79
C LYS A 697 28.64 13.17 0.94
N LEU A 698 28.37 13.92 -0.13
CA LEU A 698 29.36 14.54 -1.00
C LEU A 698 29.26 16.04 -0.78
N SER A 699 30.32 16.65 -0.23
CA SER A 699 30.45 18.10 -0.16
C SER A 699 30.21 18.68 -1.56
N MET A 700 29.05 19.28 -1.75
CA MET A 700 28.76 20.08 -2.93
C MET A 700 29.87 21.12 -3.04
N ALA A 701 30.58 21.19 -4.17
CA ALA A 701 31.53 22.28 -4.36
C ALA A 701 30.75 23.59 -4.26
N ASP A 702 31.26 24.59 -3.53
CA ASP A 702 30.61 25.89 -3.36
C ASP A 702 30.18 26.52 -4.70
N GLU A 703 30.89 26.17 -5.78
CA GLU A 703 30.59 26.56 -7.17
C GLU A 703 29.29 25.95 -7.70
N ASP A 704 29.02 24.67 -7.45
CA ASP A 704 27.81 23.97 -7.91
C ASP A 704 26.57 24.52 -7.20
N TYR A 705 26.67 24.77 -5.89
CA TYR A 705 25.60 25.42 -5.12
C TYR A 705 25.28 26.81 -5.64
N LYS A 706 26.31 27.64 -5.80
CA LYS A 706 26.14 28.99 -6.34
C LYS A 706 25.54 28.95 -7.74
N SER A 707 25.92 28.00 -8.58
CA SER A 707 25.37 27.84 -9.93
C SER A 707 23.86 27.57 -9.91
N ILE A 708 23.42 26.58 -9.12
CA ILE A 708 22.00 26.20 -9.01
C ILE A 708 21.18 27.32 -8.33
N SER A 709 21.72 27.90 -7.26
CA SER A 709 21.09 29.03 -6.55
C SER A 709 20.90 30.25 -7.46
N ASN A 710 21.95 30.68 -8.18
CA ASN A 710 21.86 31.78 -9.14
C ASN A 710 20.84 31.51 -10.25
N GLN A 711 20.67 30.25 -10.65
CA GLN A 711 19.69 29.84 -11.63
C GLN A 711 18.25 29.97 -11.11
N LEU A 712 17.98 29.52 -9.89
CA LEU A 712 16.66 29.66 -9.28
C LEU A 712 16.32 31.14 -9.05
N GLU A 713 17.27 31.95 -8.56
CA GLU A 713 17.12 33.40 -8.41
C GLU A 713 16.82 34.09 -9.75
N PHE A 714 17.51 33.70 -10.82
CA PHE A 714 17.22 34.21 -12.17
C PHE A 714 15.80 33.85 -12.62
N THR A 715 15.38 32.60 -12.41
CA THR A 715 14.06 32.11 -12.79
C THR A 715 12.95 32.86 -12.05
N GLN A 716 13.12 33.10 -10.73
CA GLN A 716 12.19 33.91 -9.94
C GLN A 716 12.07 35.34 -10.48
N LYS A 717 13.20 36.03 -10.69
CA LYS A 717 13.23 37.39 -11.26
C LYS A 717 12.57 37.43 -12.64
N PHE A 718 12.79 36.41 -13.46
CA PHE A 718 12.17 36.30 -14.77
C PHE A 718 10.65 36.15 -14.68
N ILE A 719 10.15 35.27 -13.80
CA ILE A 719 8.72 35.09 -13.55
C ILE A 719 8.08 36.38 -13.02
N ASP A 720 8.70 37.04 -12.05
CA ASP A 720 8.20 38.30 -11.47
C ASP A 720 8.21 39.46 -12.48
N SER A 721 9.18 39.47 -13.42
CA SER A 721 9.20 40.47 -14.50
C SER A 721 8.14 40.23 -15.58
N SER A 722 7.63 38.99 -15.67
CA SER A 722 6.64 38.55 -16.67
C SER A 722 5.21 38.58 -16.11
N LEU A 723 5.03 38.46 -14.79
CA LEU A 723 3.74 38.51 -14.10
C LEU A 723 3.49 39.86 -13.43
N LYS A 724 2.27 40.40 -13.54
CA LYS A 724 1.74 41.40 -12.58
C LYS A 724 1.19 40.76 -11.29
N GLY A 725 1.64 39.55 -10.94
CA GLY A 725 0.99 38.65 -9.98
C GLY A 725 1.87 38.31 -8.77
N ALA A 726 1.89 39.19 -7.77
CA ALA A 726 2.36 38.85 -6.42
C ALA A 726 1.26 38.13 -5.61
N GLU A 727 -0.02 38.39 -5.90
CA GLU A 727 -1.17 37.96 -5.09
C GLU A 727 -1.39 36.43 -5.08
N LYS A 728 -1.22 35.74 -6.21
CA LYS A 728 -1.52 34.29 -6.34
C LYS A 728 -0.57 33.35 -5.56
N PHE A 729 0.66 33.77 -5.29
CA PHE A 729 1.61 32.96 -4.50
C PHE A 729 1.27 33.01 -3.01
N ASN A 730 0.87 34.19 -2.51
CA ASN A 730 0.42 34.35 -1.13
C ASN A 730 -0.89 33.59 -0.88
N GLU A 731 -1.82 33.59 -1.84
CA GLU A 731 -3.03 32.75 -1.77
C GLU A 731 -2.72 31.25 -1.69
N TRP A 732 -1.75 30.73 -2.46
CA TRP A 732 -1.34 29.33 -2.38
C TRP A 732 -0.77 28.98 -0.99
N LEU A 733 -0.01 29.90 -0.39
CA LEU A 733 0.53 29.75 0.95
C LEU A 733 -0.58 29.75 2.03
N ASP A 734 -1.51 30.70 1.95
CA ASP A 734 -2.59 30.85 2.94
C ASP A 734 -3.57 29.68 2.92
N ARG A 735 -3.71 28.98 1.78
CA ARG A 735 -4.55 27.77 1.64
C ARG A 735 -3.97 26.51 2.29
N GLY A 736 -2.77 26.60 2.87
CA GLY A 736 -2.02 25.44 3.39
C GLY A 736 -2.67 24.65 4.54
N ASP A 737 -3.79 25.12 5.11
CA ASP A 737 -4.60 24.38 6.11
C ASP A 737 -5.68 23.48 5.46
N ASN A 738 -6.07 23.71 4.19
CA ASN A 738 -7.22 23.05 3.54
C ASN A 738 -6.87 21.80 2.69
N PHE A 739 -5.60 21.47 2.49
CA PHE A 739 -5.18 20.32 1.66
C PHE A 739 -5.31 18.95 2.35
N SER A 740 -5.96 18.88 3.52
CA SER A 740 -5.95 17.70 4.41
C SER A 740 -7.12 16.73 4.22
N ARG A 741 -7.96 16.88 3.18
CA ARG A 741 -9.09 15.96 2.92
C ARG A 741 -8.81 15.09 1.70
N PRO A 742 -8.55 13.78 1.87
CA PRO A 742 -8.34 12.85 0.75
C PRO A 742 -9.62 12.47 -0.02
N ASN A 743 -10.83 12.81 0.45
CA ASN A 743 -12.08 12.16 0.02
C ASN A 743 -13.27 13.09 -0.33
N GLU A 744 -13.09 14.39 -0.58
CA GLU A 744 -14.18 15.25 -1.11
C GLU A 744 -14.00 15.51 -2.62
N PRO A 745 -15.10 15.57 -3.42
CA PRO A 745 -15.02 15.94 -4.82
C PRO A 745 -14.45 17.36 -4.93
N GLU A 746 -13.29 17.49 -5.57
CA GLU A 746 -12.59 18.76 -5.75
C GLU A 746 -13.54 19.85 -6.25
N GLU A 747 -13.72 20.93 -5.49
CA GLU A 747 -14.08 22.20 -6.11
C GLU A 747 -12.95 22.53 -7.10
N VAL A 748 -13.27 22.46 -8.39
CA VAL A 748 -12.35 22.66 -9.51
C VAL A 748 -11.71 24.05 -9.38
N ASP A 749 -10.48 24.08 -8.88
CA ASP A 749 -9.64 25.27 -8.69
C ASP A 749 -9.20 25.80 -10.07
N ASP A 750 -9.33 27.10 -10.35
CA ASP A 750 -8.94 27.67 -11.65
C ASP A 750 -7.40 27.56 -11.93
N LEU A 751 -6.60 27.22 -10.92
CA LEU A 751 -5.14 27.03 -11.02
C LEU A 751 -4.74 25.59 -11.43
N THR A 752 -5.52 24.56 -11.11
CA THR A 752 -5.17 23.16 -11.37
C THR A 752 -5.29 22.75 -12.86
N PRO A 753 -6.33 23.14 -13.63
CA PRO A 753 -6.42 22.82 -15.05
C PRO A 753 -5.31 23.48 -15.87
N ALA A 754 -4.97 24.73 -15.56
CA ALA A 754 -3.97 25.50 -16.30
C ALA A 754 -2.54 25.00 -16.06
N GLY A 755 -2.15 24.77 -14.79
CA GLY A 755 -0.84 24.23 -14.43
C GLY A 755 -0.64 22.79 -14.90
N GLY A 756 -1.65 21.92 -14.72
CA GLY A 756 -1.59 20.54 -15.18
C GLY A 756 -1.60 20.39 -16.71
N SER A 757 -2.25 21.29 -17.44
CA SER A 757 -2.17 21.34 -18.91
C SER A 757 -0.78 21.75 -19.39
N ALA A 758 -0.20 22.81 -18.81
CA ALA A 758 1.14 23.27 -19.17
C ALA A 758 2.22 22.22 -18.88
N LEU A 759 2.10 21.48 -17.77
CA LEU A 759 3.02 20.41 -17.41
C LEU A 759 2.94 19.19 -18.35
N ARG A 760 1.73 18.81 -18.78
CA ARG A 760 1.54 17.75 -19.79
C ARG A 760 2.11 18.14 -21.15
N GLU A 761 1.91 19.39 -21.56
CA GLU A 761 2.52 19.94 -22.78
C GLU A 761 4.06 19.89 -22.71
N LEU A 762 4.62 20.25 -21.55
CA LEU A 762 6.06 20.14 -21.30
C LEU A 762 6.53 18.69 -21.36
N HIS A 763 5.79 17.73 -20.78
CA HIS A 763 6.15 16.30 -20.85
C HIS A 763 6.17 15.78 -22.28
N ALA A 764 5.25 16.23 -23.13
CA ALA A 764 5.26 15.87 -24.55
C ALA A 764 6.54 16.39 -25.26
N LEU A 765 6.91 17.65 -25.01
CA LEU A 765 8.15 18.24 -25.55
C LEU A 765 9.40 17.51 -25.02
N LEU A 766 9.41 17.15 -23.75
CA LEU A 766 10.50 16.41 -23.13
C LEU A 766 10.65 15.02 -23.74
N ARG A 767 9.56 14.27 -23.91
CA ARG A 767 9.62 12.93 -24.54
C ARG A 767 10.12 12.95 -25.97
N GLU A 768 9.85 14.03 -26.72
CA GLU A 768 10.37 14.19 -28.07
C GLU A 768 11.90 14.42 -28.09
N LYS A 769 12.42 15.19 -27.13
CA LYS A 769 13.85 15.54 -27.06
C LYS A 769 14.70 14.47 -26.35
N ASP A 770 14.20 13.93 -25.26
CA ASP A 770 14.86 12.94 -24.43
C ASP A 770 13.82 12.02 -23.75
N PRO A 771 13.46 10.89 -24.40
CA PRO A 771 12.55 9.90 -23.82
C PRO A 771 13.02 9.32 -22.48
N GLY A 772 14.33 9.40 -22.18
CA GLY A 772 14.92 8.89 -20.95
C GLY A 772 14.88 9.88 -19.79
N PHE A 773 14.31 11.08 -19.97
CA PHE A 773 14.21 12.13 -18.95
C PHE A 773 15.51 12.35 -18.17
N GLY A 774 16.63 12.44 -18.87
CA GLY A 774 17.94 12.66 -18.27
C GLY A 774 18.47 11.50 -17.42
N GLY A 775 17.91 10.29 -17.53
CA GLY A 775 18.28 9.14 -16.70
C GLY A 775 17.53 9.07 -15.37
N LEU A 776 16.45 9.85 -15.20
CA LEU A 776 15.52 9.63 -14.10
C LEU A 776 14.80 8.29 -14.30
N VAL A 777 14.69 7.55 -13.20
CA VAL A 777 13.96 6.29 -13.13
C VAL A 777 12.61 6.56 -12.46
N ARG A 778 11.55 6.06 -13.08
CA ARG A 778 10.22 6.06 -12.47
C ARG A 778 10.17 4.94 -11.44
N VAL A 779 9.90 5.30 -10.19
CA VAL A 779 9.69 4.37 -9.09
C VAL A 779 8.30 4.57 -8.51
N GLN A 780 7.81 3.60 -7.74
CA GLN A 780 6.51 3.69 -7.10
C GLN A 780 6.69 3.53 -5.60
N ASN A 781 6.19 4.48 -4.81
CA ASN A 781 6.24 4.34 -3.36
C ASN A 781 5.18 3.34 -2.85
N LYS A 782 5.20 3.10 -1.54
CA LYS A 782 4.23 2.22 -0.86
C LYS A 782 2.78 2.72 -0.94
N ARG A 783 2.55 3.98 -1.30
CA ARG A 783 1.24 4.58 -1.58
C ARG A 783 0.77 4.41 -3.03
N HIS A 784 1.52 3.66 -3.84
CA HIS A 784 1.31 3.53 -5.28
C HIS A 784 1.47 4.84 -6.07
N GLU A 785 2.08 5.87 -5.47
CA GLU A 785 2.39 7.12 -6.13
C GLU A 785 3.70 6.98 -6.91
N PHE A 786 3.71 7.45 -8.14
CA PHE A 786 4.92 7.46 -8.95
C PHE A 786 5.82 8.62 -8.56
N LEU A 787 7.12 8.34 -8.50
CA LEU A 787 8.18 9.32 -8.30
C LEU A 787 9.21 9.20 -9.41
N TRP A 788 9.86 10.31 -9.74
CA TRP A 788 10.99 10.36 -10.66
C TRP A 788 12.27 10.63 -9.87
N VAL A 789 13.08 9.58 -9.73
CA VAL A 789 14.28 9.58 -8.89
C VAL A 789 15.51 9.23 -9.70
N HIS A 790 16.67 9.68 -9.23
CA HIS A 790 17.94 9.24 -9.79
C HIS A 790 18.15 7.74 -9.50
N GLU A 791 18.73 7.00 -10.45
CA GLU A 791 18.90 5.52 -10.40
C GLU A 791 19.46 5.02 -9.06
N ARG A 792 20.40 5.75 -8.47
CA ARG A 792 21.00 5.46 -7.16
C ARG A 792 19.97 5.26 -6.03
N PHE A 793 18.85 5.96 -6.07
CA PHE A 793 17.80 5.89 -5.04
C PHE A 793 16.67 4.92 -5.40
N ALA A 794 16.72 4.29 -6.58
CA ALA A 794 15.64 3.43 -7.05
C ALA A 794 15.42 2.22 -6.13
N GLY A 795 16.48 1.72 -5.49
CA GLY A 795 16.40 0.60 -4.54
C GLY A 795 15.71 0.92 -3.20
N GLU A 796 15.36 2.19 -2.94
CA GLU A 796 14.64 2.59 -1.72
C GLU A 796 13.11 2.49 -1.83
N TYR A 797 12.58 2.12 -3.01
CA TYR A 797 11.15 2.15 -3.33
C TYR A 797 10.57 0.78 -3.66
#